data_AF-A0A941TP04-F1
#
_entry.id   AF-A0A941TP04-F1
#
_cell.length_a   1.000
_cell.length_b   1.000
_cell.length_c   1.000
_cell.angle_alpha   90.00
_cell.angle_beta   90.00
_cell.angle_gamma   90.00
#
_symmetry.space_group_name_H-M   'P 1'
#
loop_
_entity.id
_entity.type
_entity.pdbx_description
1 polymer ?
#
loop_
_entity_poly.entity_id
_entity_poly.type
_entity_poly.pdbx_seq_one_letter_code
_entity_poly.pdbx_strand_id
1 'polypeptide(L)'
;MSFIIRRRRLLMTGAALGVTGSALAQRRGDEIEIATGETATIDGRHWDMPIVGGTTVDAVHRSVLLRFPTAADEVGDFLREGRVLGRAELVLSYSGYEIVPDGYLCRDGLGRKLWTDDPPSWHVEVFPLRRPWVADRERGPTFNASANGLRYWNRYGASDPQRDRLTGAIEPQELSTYVREARFDITPLLATAALEREAGARLRWLQESGFLLRKVETYDSRYREPNNAYEWAMPTGGHGLTFTRPRLVFAGRRTGAIVSIVMPPALEADWKVRTPDGSKPTAVMPTVQQLGERGRRVLLARGDRPKWELGHIAELRRAGGDNISALAESAGDAGYKIYLDRIRLLLSMPPRYWVGWEIEDYILIWYQLRDLLPPPVQDHLKAYWTAWLQPDLPTDAFVHPQSADAIDYWRRNHDWRGRASFFRDGYNFAVSTQNFNHTAAMGALLGGAMIGSAYATGDGRHGLEALLLRFWGFLDGSTQEVLDHYYLSITLSGQKMFADFAPTPVDRLMGRILVDRTMEILTTLYHPQLRRFVSSSNRARLSGVLVEQDGIYGALHTVSKQGVVKYADRPFDAKVHGMPVWGYDFPPGRVAMQSLQQPWAPAWLSGLVDDKPVPFEETSTETTRGYFKPPLWRRSYLGRWHGLASTDIRGGTVDVLGQWVRTAARSTRLEDLGTLTVRYAANRPDLVTTREGVIPQAGLTLTYQSRNRAIIFAKPHANREWLREAVGKDGLFQLATVIGLWNFADSKTWDIYVDDRKVESFPHRLTARQRILVRDGVTYLAILPLPAADLGRDAEIEIGPGGGGKADPTQAEIAPALIISMFNLKRGRAAPLDSFDAATLANRTYGGFVLEMGDAEQHGSFDAFAQHIKTNTLTAVWKEDRRVMEVAYRSGSDLMEAAFGTDFTQPGEHHFIINPGQQEKAIPYRRLNGQWPYLAPGLERDTSWAQQGTNGQLEKNGAVLVTEPGKKAYLLSDPLSGTVVGYNPLPDPQAFALSARGGFALRADGKVGLLRAEYRPRTHELLITHALKPDQKAEDFARTFTVSGLAAAPRATVNGRPVEARHAGNGFQVPAL
;
A
#
# COMPACT_ATOMS: atom_id res chain seq x y z
N MET A 1 1.63 0.53 35.71
CA MET A 1 0.84 0.07 36.89
C MET A 1 1.19 -1.39 37.14
N SER A 2 1.80 -1.66 38.30
CA SER A 2 2.38 -2.95 38.66
C SER A 2 1.37 -3.76 39.48
N PHE A 3 1.01 -4.96 39.02
CA PHE A 3 0.26 -5.93 39.83
C PHE A 3 1.03 -7.25 39.86
N ILE A 4 1.75 -7.43 40.96
CA ILE A 4 2.45 -8.66 41.34
C ILE A 4 1.44 -9.54 42.09
N ILE A 5 1.05 -10.67 41.51
CA ILE A 5 0.33 -11.74 42.23
C ILE A 5 1.27 -12.94 42.35
N ARG A 6 1.82 -13.11 43.55
CA ARG A 6 2.57 -14.28 44.00
C ARG A 6 1.63 -15.49 44.13
N ARG A 7 1.81 -16.54 43.34
CA ARG A 7 1.29 -17.88 43.66
C ARG A 7 2.39 -18.74 44.27
N ARG A 8 2.15 -19.14 45.53
CA ARG A 8 2.96 -20.09 46.31
C ARG A 8 3.02 -21.44 45.58
N ARG A 9 4.23 -21.94 45.31
CA ARG A 9 4.47 -23.35 44.98
C ARG A 9 4.63 -24.14 46.28
N LEU A 10 3.86 -25.22 46.39
CA LEU A 10 4.05 -26.26 47.40
C LEU A 10 5.38 -26.98 47.09
N LEU A 11 6.29 -27.00 48.06
CA LEU A 11 7.47 -27.86 48.06
C LEU A 11 7.03 -29.25 48.51
N MET A 12 7.03 -30.23 47.60
CA MET A 12 7.14 -31.64 47.97
C MET A 12 8.58 -32.08 47.69
N THR A 13 9.36 -32.17 48.75
CA THR A 13 10.66 -32.84 48.80
C THR A 13 10.45 -34.35 48.71
N GLY A 14 10.57 -34.90 47.51
CA GLY A 14 10.79 -36.32 47.28
C GLY A 14 12.25 -36.55 46.94
N ALA A 15 13.05 -36.96 47.94
CA ALA A 15 14.38 -37.49 47.70
C ALA A 15 14.25 -38.89 47.07
N ALA A 16 14.64 -39.04 45.80
CA ALA A 16 14.86 -40.34 45.19
C ALA A 16 16.35 -40.46 44.89
N LEU A 17 17.01 -41.30 45.69
CA LEU A 17 18.37 -41.78 45.50
C LEU A 17 18.48 -42.39 44.09
N GLY A 18 19.45 -41.88 43.32
CA GLY A 18 19.81 -42.41 42.02
C GLY A 18 20.39 -43.81 42.15
N VAL A 19 19.69 -44.78 41.57
CA VAL A 19 20.30 -46.01 41.07
C VAL A 19 20.27 -45.89 39.55
N THR A 20 21.45 -45.71 38.96
CA THR A 20 21.69 -45.77 37.53
C THR A 20 21.50 -47.21 37.05
N GLY A 21 20.28 -47.54 36.62
CA GLY A 21 20.00 -48.70 35.79
C GLY A 21 19.86 -48.25 34.34
N SER A 22 20.82 -48.62 33.49
CA SER A 22 20.68 -48.53 32.03
C SER A 22 19.44 -49.31 31.61
N ALA A 23 18.41 -48.63 31.11
CA ALA A 23 17.30 -49.28 30.44
C ALA A 23 17.83 -49.87 29.12
N LEU A 24 18.24 -51.13 29.17
CA LEU A 24 18.63 -51.95 28.03
C LEU A 24 17.50 -52.01 27.01
N ALA A 25 17.86 -52.01 25.71
CA ALA A 25 16.95 -52.20 24.59
C ALA A 25 15.90 -53.28 24.86
N GLN A 26 14.62 -52.96 24.63
CA GLN A 26 13.56 -53.97 24.69
C GLN A 26 13.63 -54.83 23.42
N ARG A 27 14.05 -56.08 23.58
CA ARG A 27 14.10 -57.08 22.50
C ARG A 27 12.76 -57.81 22.42
N ARG A 28 12.15 -57.85 21.24
CA ARG A 28 10.95 -58.66 20.95
C ARG A 28 11.18 -59.48 19.68
N GLY A 29 11.62 -60.73 19.84
CA GLY A 29 11.82 -61.64 18.71
C GLY A 29 12.81 -61.10 17.68
N ASP A 30 12.31 -60.76 16.49
CA ASP A 30 13.05 -60.24 15.34
C ASP A 30 13.21 -58.71 15.32
N GLU A 31 12.81 -58.01 16.38
CA GLU A 31 12.94 -56.55 16.52
C GLU A 31 13.75 -56.12 17.77
N ILE A 32 14.49 -54.99 17.64
CA ILE A 32 15.17 -54.28 18.73
C ILE A 32 14.75 -52.80 18.74
N GLU A 33 14.47 -52.28 19.93
CA GLU A 33 14.13 -50.87 20.17
C GLU A 33 15.21 -50.17 21.01
N ILE A 34 15.70 -49.02 20.52
CA ILE A 34 16.69 -48.18 21.19
C ILE A 34 16.03 -46.84 21.56
N ALA A 35 15.74 -46.66 22.85
CA ALA A 35 15.03 -45.48 23.36
C ALA A 35 15.94 -44.43 24.03
N THR A 36 17.22 -44.75 24.23
CA THR A 36 18.19 -43.83 24.87
C THR A 36 18.71 -42.82 23.84
N GLY A 37 17.98 -41.71 23.70
CA GLY A 37 18.34 -40.60 22.82
C GLY A 37 18.81 -39.35 23.57
N GLU A 38 19.63 -38.54 22.92
CA GLU A 38 19.98 -37.17 23.33
C GLU A 38 19.38 -36.16 22.35
N THR A 39 18.93 -35.01 22.88
CA THR A 39 18.45 -33.91 22.05
C THR A 39 19.13 -32.59 22.36
N ALA A 40 19.20 -31.72 21.35
CA ALA A 40 19.58 -30.32 21.51
C ALA A 40 18.79 -29.43 20.53
N THR A 41 18.26 -28.30 21.01
CA THR A 41 17.61 -27.30 20.16
C THR A 41 18.65 -26.35 19.60
N ILE A 42 18.54 -26.06 18.30
CA ILE A 42 19.20 -24.92 17.67
C ILE A 42 18.12 -23.92 17.24
N ASP A 43 18.30 -22.64 17.58
CA ASP A 43 17.30 -21.60 17.36
C ASP A 43 17.90 -20.45 16.53
N GLY A 44 17.28 -20.16 15.39
CA GLY A 44 17.65 -19.05 14.50
C GLY A 44 17.59 -17.64 15.12
N ARG A 45 17.07 -17.50 16.34
CA ARG A 45 17.06 -16.27 17.15
C ARG A 45 18.19 -16.22 18.18
N HIS A 46 18.82 -17.37 18.47
CA HIS A 46 19.88 -17.53 19.47
C HIS A 46 21.09 -18.27 18.87
N TRP A 47 21.99 -17.52 18.22
CA TRP A 47 22.96 -18.15 17.31
C TRP A 47 24.05 -18.99 17.98
N ASP A 48 24.49 -18.59 19.17
CA ASP A 48 25.64 -19.16 19.87
C ASP A 48 25.28 -19.79 21.22
N MET A 49 23.99 -20.03 21.48
CA MET A 49 23.50 -20.59 22.74
C MET A 49 23.24 -22.11 22.61
N PRO A 50 23.96 -22.96 23.35
CA PRO A 50 23.62 -24.39 23.45
C PRO A 50 22.33 -24.58 24.26
N ILE A 51 21.38 -25.33 23.72
CA ILE A 51 20.09 -25.62 24.38
C ILE A 51 19.89 -27.14 24.42
N VAL A 52 20.28 -27.77 25.53
CA VAL A 52 20.19 -29.24 25.69
C VAL A 52 18.78 -29.68 26.11
N GLY A 53 18.30 -30.79 25.54
CA GLY A 53 17.08 -31.47 25.98
C GLY A 53 15.76 -30.94 25.38
N GLY A 54 15.82 -30.05 24.39
CA GLY A 54 14.61 -29.54 23.74
C GLY A 54 13.94 -30.58 22.84
N THR A 55 12.62 -30.55 22.76
CA THR A 55 11.79 -31.47 21.94
C THR A 55 10.70 -30.77 21.14
N THR A 56 10.77 -29.44 21.06
CA THR A 56 9.82 -28.61 20.31
C THR A 56 10.50 -28.10 19.04
N VAL A 57 9.88 -28.36 17.88
CA VAL A 57 10.31 -27.89 16.57
C VAL A 57 9.28 -26.93 15.99
N ASP A 58 9.72 -25.94 15.24
CA ASP A 58 8.85 -25.09 14.42
C ASP A 58 9.39 -24.99 12.99
N ALA A 59 8.65 -24.30 12.11
CA ALA A 59 8.99 -24.22 10.70
C ALA A 59 10.01 -23.10 10.41
N VAL A 60 10.29 -22.23 11.37
CA VAL A 60 11.00 -20.96 11.15
C VAL A 60 12.39 -20.99 11.78
N HIS A 61 12.47 -21.08 13.11
CA HIS A 61 13.74 -20.92 13.85
C HIS A 61 14.12 -22.13 14.70
N ARG A 62 13.17 -22.83 15.34
CA ARG A 62 13.50 -23.94 16.27
C ARG A 62 13.61 -25.26 15.52
N SER A 63 14.83 -25.78 15.47
CA SER A 63 15.10 -27.15 15.01
C SER A 63 15.66 -27.97 16.16
N VAL A 64 15.40 -29.28 16.17
CA VAL A 64 15.91 -30.19 17.22
C VAL A 64 16.85 -31.20 16.60
N LEU A 65 18.07 -31.26 17.12
CA LEU A 65 19.05 -32.31 16.86
C LEU A 65 18.71 -33.50 17.74
N LEU A 66 18.68 -34.71 17.17
CA LEU A 66 18.38 -35.97 17.86
C LEU A 66 19.40 -37.05 17.47
N ARG A 67 20.08 -37.66 18.44
CA ARG A 67 21.01 -38.78 18.23
C ARG A 67 20.82 -39.88 19.27
N PHE A 68 21.35 -41.06 19.00
CA PHE A 68 21.25 -42.24 19.86
C PHE A 68 22.66 -42.76 20.19
N PRO A 69 23.25 -42.34 21.33
CA PRO A 69 24.67 -42.52 21.61
C PRO A 69 25.17 -43.96 21.68
N THR A 70 24.28 -44.95 21.85
CA THR A 70 24.61 -46.37 21.94
C THR A 70 24.19 -47.18 20.70
N ALA A 71 23.56 -46.52 19.72
CA ALA A 71 22.86 -47.22 18.64
C ALA A 71 23.76 -48.10 17.78
N ALA A 72 24.99 -47.68 17.50
CA ALA A 72 25.84 -48.42 16.58
C ALA A 72 26.32 -49.74 17.18
N ASP A 73 26.62 -49.75 18.48
CA ASP A 73 27.06 -50.95 19.19
C ASP A 73 25.89 -51.91 19.42
N GLU A 74 24.73 -51.40 19.86
CA GLU A 74 23.52 -52.22 20.07
C GLU A 74 22.98 -52.83 18.76
N VAL A 75 22.97 -52.09 17.65
CA VAL A 75 22.57 -52.63 16.34
C VAL A 75 23.63 -53.57 15.79
N GLY A 76 24.91 -53.27 15.98
CA GLY A 76 26.01 -54.16 15.58
C GLY A 76 25.87 -55.54 16.23
N ASP A 77 25.61 -55.58 17.53
CA ASP A 77 25.38 -56.82 18.26
C ASP A 77 24.11 -57.55 17.79
N PHE A 78 23.02 -56.81 17.55
CA PHE A 78 21.80 -57.38 17.00
C PHE A 78 22.00 -58.06 15.63
N LEU A 79 22.83 -57.48 14.75
CA LEU A 79 23.13 -58.07 13.43
C LEU A 79 24.07 -59.27 13.54
N ARG A 80 25.07 -59.23 14.43
CA ARG A 80 26.02 -60.34 14.68
C ARG A 80 25.36 -61.63 15.17
N GLU A 81 24.15 -61.53 15.75
CA GLU A 81 23.30 -62.69 16.09
C GLU A 81 22.75 -63.45 14.84
N GLY A 82 23.35 -63.28 13.66
CA GLY A 82 22.93 -63.94 12.42
C GLY A 82 21.68 -63.30 11.82
N ARG A 83 21.59 -61.97 11.81
CA ARG A 83 20.44 -61.23 11.26
C ARG A 83 20.86 -60.25 10.18
N VAL A 84 20.09 -60.18 9.11
CA VAL A 84 20.21 -59.12 8.10
C VAL A 84 19.16 -58.05 8.37
N LEU A 85 19.54 -56.78 8.25
CA LEU A 85 18.63 -55.66 8.42
C LEU A 85 17.50 -55.74 7.37
N GLY A 86 16.25 -55.84 7.84
CA GLY A 86 15.06 -55.82 6.99
C GLY A 86 14.36 -54.46 6.98
N ARG A 87 14.36 -53.76 8.12
CA ARG A 87 13.74 -52.44 8.30
C ARG A 87 14.41 -51.67 9.44
N ALA A 88 14.55 -50.37 9.28
CA ALA A 88 14.96 -49.44 10.33
C ALA A 88 14.04 -48.22 10.31
N GLU A 89 13.46 -47.86 11.46
CA GLU A 89 12.57 -46.71 11.61
C GLU A 89 13.05 -45.78 12.74
N LEU A 90 12.94 -44.47 12.52
CA LEU A 90 12.91 -43.48 13.59
C LEU A 90 11.46 -43.23 13.98
N VAL A 91 11.12 -43.34 15.26
CA VAL A 91 9.76 -43.14 15.77
C VAL A 91 9.71 -42.00 16.78
N LEU A 92 8.77 -41.07 16.58
CA LEU A 92 8.50 -39.94 17.48
C LEU A 92 7.05 -40.03 17.98
N SER A 93 6.82 -39.86 19.29
CA SER A 93 5.47 -39.78 19.85
C SER A 93 5.03 -38.33 20.03
N TYR A 94 3.77 -38.03 19.77
CA TYR A 94 3.20 -36.68 19.89
C TYR A 94 3.02 -36.30 21.37
N SER A 95 3.42 -35.07 21.73
CA SER A 95 3.19 -34.50 23.08
C SER A 95 2.22 -33.31 23.07
N GLY A 96 2.29 -32.42 22.08
CA GLY A 96 1.48 -31.21 22.06
C GLY A 96 1.92 -30.19 21.00
N TYR A 97 1.21 -29.07 20.91
CA TYR A 97 1.60 -27.91 20.09
C TYR A 97 1.38 -26.60 20.85
N GLU A 98 2.03 -25.54 20.40
CA GLU A 98 1.87 -24.20 20.97
C GLU A 98 0.76 -23.42 20.26
N ILE A 99 -0.10 -22.78 21.06
CA ILE A 99 -1.13 -21.85 20.56
C ILE A 99 -0.59 -20.41 20.54
N VAL A 100 0.25 -20.05 21.51
CA VAL A 100 0.95 -18.77 21.57
C VAL A 100 2.44 -19.06 21.73
N PRO A 101 3.18 -19.11 20.61
CA PRO A 101 4.60 -19.42 20.64
C PRO A 101 5.41 -18.28 21.24
N ASP A 102 6.38 -18.61 22.10
CA ASP A 102 7.24 -17.62 22.73
C ASP A 102 8.21 -16.98 21.72
N GLY A 103 8.39 -15.67 21.84
CA GLY A 103 9.26 -14.87 20.96
C GLY A 103 8.78 -14.73 19.50
N TYR A 104 7.49 -14.96 19.22
CA TYR A 104 6.87 -14.67 17.92
C TYR A 104 5.72 -13.67 18.05
N LEU A 105 5.49 -12.88 17.00
CA LEU A 105 4.27 -12.10 16.83
C LEU A 105 3.11 -13.04 16.56
N CYS A 106 2.07 -12.96 17.39
CA CYS A 106 0.89 -13.82 17.30
C CYS A 106 -0.37 -12.96 17.49
N ARG A 107 -1.35 -13.06 16.58
CA ARG A 107 -2.63 -12.35 16.65
C ARG A 107 -3.64 -13.21 17.43
N ASP A 108 -3.39 -13.40 18.72
CA ASP A 108 -4.14 -14.37 19.52
C ASP A 108 -5.65 -14.07 19.57
N GLY A 109 -6.05 -12.80 19.59
CA GLY A 109 -7.44 -12.36 19.52
C GLY A 109 -8.17 -12.74 18.23
N LEU A 110 -7.43 -13.05 17.15
CA LEU A 110 -8.00 -13.46 15.85
C LEU A 110 -7.81 -14.97 15.58
N GLY A 111 -6.82 -15.63 16.19
CA GLY A 111 -6.49 -17.03 15.88
C GLY A 111 -6.70 -18.04 17.00
N ARG A 112 -6.61 -17.65 18.28
CA ARG A 112 -6.55 -18.60 19.42
C ARG A 112 -7.68 -19.63 19.42
N LYS A 113 -8.91 -19.15 19.20
CA LYS A 113 -10.09 -20.03 19.17
C LYS A 113 -9.97 -21.06 18.05
N LEU A 114 -9.64 -20.62 16.84
CA LEU A 114 -9.48 -21.49 15.67
C LEU A 114 -8.42 -22.57 15.90
N TRP A 115 -7.24 -22.20 16.40
CA TRP A 115 -6.15 -23.16 16.65
C TRP A 115 -6.44 -24.14 17.80
N THR A 116 -7.39 -23.81 18.69
CA THR A 116 -7.77 -24.65 19.83
C THR A 116 -8.92 -25.59 19.46
N ASP A 117 -9.98 -25.05 18.87
CA ASP A 117 -11.21 -25.77 18.52
C ASP A 117 -10.98 -26.69 17.31
N ASP A 118 -10.00 -26.36 16.46
CA ASP A 118 -9.67 -27.10 15.24
C ASP A 118 -8.16 -27.45 15.20
N PRO A 119 -7.70 -28.45 15.98
CA PRO A 119 -6.28 -28.77 16.17
C PRO A 119 -5.56 -29.12 14.86
N PRO A 120 -4.30 -28.66 14.67
CA PRO A 120 -3.57 -28.85 13.43
C PRO A 120 -3.14 -30.30 13.18
N SER A 121 -2.93 -30.63 11.91
CA SER A 121 -2.32 -31.88 11.41
C SER A 121 -0.94 -31.58 10.81
N TRP A 122 0.01 -31.24 11.68
CA TRP A 122 1.36 -30.80 11.25
C TRP A 122 2.33 -31.96 11.08
N HIS A 123 3.37 -31.74 10.27
CA HIS A 123 4.35 -32.74 9.88
C HIS A 123 5.73 -32.38 10.41
N VAL A 124 6.50 -33.42 10.75
CA VAL A 124 7.92 -33.32 11.05
C VAL A 124 8.71 -33.84 9.86
N GLU A 125 9.70 -33.09 9.44
CA GLU A 125 10.72 -33.48 8.47
C GLU A 125 12.03 -33.81 9.19
N VAL A 126 12.70 -34.86 8.71
CA VAL A 126 13.91 -35.43 9.32
C VAL A 126 15.06 -35.34 8.33
N PHE A 127 16.14 -34.67 8.73
CA PHE A 127 17.35 -34.56 7.94
C PHE A 127 18.50 -35.31 8.62
N PRO A 128 19.02 -36.40 8.03
CA PRO A 128 20.22 -37.05 8.56
C PRO A 128 21.42 -36.10 8.52
N LEU A 129 22.15 -35.97 9.63
CA LEU A 129 23.28 -35.05 9.73
C LEU A 129 24.56 -35.69 9.26
N ARG A 130 25.44 -34.91 8.63
CA ARG A 130 26.75 -35.37 8.16
C ARG A 130 27.86 -35.20 9.19
N ARG A 131 27.65 -34.33 10.18
CA ARG A 131 28.64 -33.99 11.20
C ARG A 131 28.22 -34.46 12.59
N PRO A 132 29.18 -34.88 13.42
CA PRO A 132 28.91 -35.29 14.79
C PRO A 132 28.64 -34.10 15.72
N TRP A 133 27.87 -34.36 16.78
CA TRP A 133 27.60 -33.42 17.86
C TRP A 133 27.30 -34.18 19.17
N VAL A 134 27.37 -33.48 20.31
CA VAL A 134 27.04 -34.03 21.64
C VAL A 134 26.20 -33.03 22.41
N ALA A 135 25.21 -33.52 23.16
CA ALA A 135 24.43 -32.70 24.06
C ALA A 135 25.29 -32.23 25.26
N ASP A 136 25.74 -30.98 25.23
CA ASP A 136 26.54 -30.37 26.29
C ASP A 136 26.10 -28.92 26.53
N ARG A 137 26.08 -28.47 27.80
CA ARG A 137 25.54 -27.15 28.18
C ARG A 137 26.47 -25.99 27.82
N GLU A 138 27.76 -26.23 27.63
CA GLU A 138 28.76 -25.21 27.31
C GLU A 138 29.17 -25.29 25.82
N ARG A 139 29.40 -26.51 25.34
CA ARG A 139 30.02 -26.82 24.04
C ARG A 139 29.11 -27.60 23.10
N GLY A 140 27.86 -27.81 23.48
CA GLY A 140 26.88 -28.48 22.63
C GLY A 140 26.63 -27.71 21.34
N PRO A 141 25.83 -28.29 20.44
CA PRO A 141 25.50 -27.64 19.18
C PRO A 141 24.67 -26.37 19.42
N THR A 142 24.88 -25.41 18.53
CA THR A 142 24.16 -24.14 18.43
C THR A 142 23.68 -23.96 17.00
N PHE A 143 22.93 -22.89 16.73
CA PHE A 143 22.59 -22.55 15.35
C PHE A 143 23.83 -22.30 14.49
N ASN A 144 24.93 -21.79 15.06
CA ASN A 144 26.18 -21.57 14.36
C ASN A 144 27.08 -22.82 14.26
N ALA A 145 27.04 -23.70 15.25
CA ALA A 145 28.07 -24.71 15.45
C ALA A 145 27.55 -26.11 15.76
N SER A 146 28.25 -27.14 15.29
CA SER A 146 28.03 -28.52 15.75
C SER A 146 28.70 -28.77 17.11
N ALA A 147 29.70 -27.96 17.44
CA ALA A 147 30.36 -27.88 18.73
C ALA A 147 30.71 -26.41 19.04
N ASN A 148 30.03 -25.78 20.00
CA ASN A 148 30.19 -24.35 20.26
C ASN A 148 31.65 -23.94 20.52
N GLY A 149 32.13 -22.95 19.78
CA GLY A 149 33.51 -22.46 19.86
C GLY A 149 34.60 -23.37 19.25
N LEU A 150 34.25 -24.56 18.75
CA LEU A 150 35.21 -25.55 18.25
C LEU A 150 35.01 -25.92 16.78
N ARG A 151 33.77 -26.22 16.37
CA ARG A 151 33.43 -26.71 15.03
C ARG A 151 32.11 -26.10 14.56
N TYR A 152 32.18 -25.30 13.50
CA TYR A 152 31.05 -24.58 12.93
C TYR A 152 30.40 -25.35 11.79
N TRP A 153 29.08 -25.21 11.64
CA TRP A 153 28.37 -25.72 10.46
C TRP A 153 28.92 -25.07 9.20
N ASN A 154 28.82 -25.73 8.04
CA ASN A 154 29.17 -25.08 6.76
C ASN A 154 28.20 -23.93 6.46
N ARG A 155 26.93 -24.07 6.87
CA ARG A 155 25.92 -23.02 6.89
C ARG A 155 25.10 -23.15 8.17
N TYR A 156 24.84 -22.02 8.83
CA TYR A 156 24.05 -21.95 10.05
C TYR A 156 22.73 -22.75 9.98
N GLY A 157 22.27 -23.25 11.12
CA GLY A 157 21.12 -24.14 11.23
C GLY A 157 21.38 -25.53 10.67
N ALA A 158 22.65 -25.93 10.53
CA ALA A 158 23.08 -27.16 9.87
C ALA A 158 22.45 -27.33 8.47
N SER A 159 22.32 -26.22 7.72
CA SER A 159 21.42 -26.18 6.56
C SER A 159 22.10 -26.50 5.23
N ASP A 160 23.42 -26.72 5.19
CA ASP A 160 24.14 -27.07 3.97
C ASP A 160 23.83 -28.51 3.51
N PRO A 161 23.26 -28.72 2.31
CA PRO A 161 22.85 -30.05 1.83
C PRO A 161 24.02 -30.97 1.44
N GLN A 162 25.22 -30.42 1.29
CA GLN A 162 26.41 -31.19 0.90
C GLN A 162 27.27 -31.56 2.12
N ARG A 163 27.38 -30.67 3.10
CA ARG A 163 28.35 -30.76 4.20
C ARG A 163 27.75 -30.87 5.59
N ASP A 164 26.51 -30.43 5.80
CA ASP A 164 25.90 -30.43 7.13
C ASP A 164 24.81 -31.49 7.27
N ARG A 165 23.97 -31.67 6.26
CA ARG A 165 22.85 -32.63 6.28
C ARG A 165 22.58 -33.28 4.93
N LEU A 166 21.81 -34.37 4.92
CA LEU A 166 21.18 -34.95 3.73
C LEU A 166 19.77 -34.38 3.55
N THR A 167 19.40 -33.97 2.34
CA THR A 167 18.09 -33.42 1.99
C THR A 167 17.32 -34.37 1.07
N GLY A 168 16.00 -34.51 1.28
CA GLY A 168 15.14 -35.38 0.45
C GLY A 168 15.42 -36.88 0.63
N ALA A 169 16.08 -37.28 1.71
CA ALA A 169 16.40 -38.68 1.99
C ALA A 169 15.29 -39.43 2.74
N ILE A 170 14.42 -38.70 3.43
CA ILE A 170 13.33 -39.22 4.26
C ILE A 170 12.11 -38.34 4.02
N GLU A 171 10.96 -38.95 3.76
CA GLU A 171 9.69 -38.24 3.59
C GLU A 171 9.17 -37.68 4.94
N PRO A 172 8.59 -36.47 4.97
CA PRO A 172 7.93 -35.93 6.16
C PRO A 172 6.81 -36.84 6.66
N GLN A 173 6.58 -36.85 7.98
CA GLN A 173 5.52 -37.65 8.61
C GLN A 173 4.65 -36.78 9.50
N GLU A 174 3.34 -37.04 9.49
CA GLU A 174 2.41 -36.34 10.37
C GLU A 174 2.70 -36.69 11.84
N LEU A 175 2.72 -35.67 12.69
CA LEU A 175 2.78 -35.81 14.13
C LEU A 175 1.78 -34.83 14.75
N SER A 176 0.62 -35.32 15.15
CA SER A 176 -0.52 -34.49 15.51
C SER A 176 -1.41 -35.11 16.59
N THR A 177 -2.52 -34.44 16.90
CA THR A 177 -3.56 -35.02 17.77
C THR A 177 -4.22 -36.26 17.16
N TYR A 178 -4.22 -36.36 15.83
CA TYR A 178 -4.81 -37.45 15.04
C TYR A 178 -3.80 -38.58 14.78
N VAL A 179 -2.56 -38.23 14.44
CA VAL A 179 -1.45 -39.18 14.25
C VAL A 179 -0.45 -39.03 15.38
N ARG A 180 -0.63 -39.85 16.42
CA ARG A 180 0.14 -39.75 17.67
C ARG A 180 1.55 -40.32 17.60
N GLU A 181 1.89 -41.05 16.54
CA GLU A 181 3.25 -41.56 16.27
C GLU A 181 3.65 -41.29 14.83
N ALA A 182 4.76 -40.56 14.63
CA ALA A 182 5.41 -40.40 13.34
C ALA A 182 6.50 -41.47 13.18
N ARG A 183 6.49 -42.20 12.06
CA ARG A 183 7.43 -43.29 11.76
C ARG A 183 8.17 -43.01 10.46
N PHE A 184 9.46 -42.78 10.55
CA PHE A 184 10.33 -42.44 9.43
C PHE A 184 11.14 -43.65 9.00
N ASP A 185 11.00 -44.10 7.75
CA ASP A 185 11.85 -45.16 7.21
C ASP A 185 13.28 -44.64 6.99
N ILE A 186 14.22 -45.18 7.77
CA ILE A 186 15.65 -44.87 7.68
C ILE A 186 16.45 -46.05 7.11
N THR A 187 15.78 -47.12 6.67
CA THR A 187 16.41 -48.30 6.06
C THR A 187 17.36 -47.91 4.92
N PRO A 188 17.00 -46.97 3.99
CA PRO A 188 17.89 -46.58 2.91
C PRO A 188 19.25 -46.05 3.38
N LEU A 189 19.29 -45.34 4.53
CA LEU A 189 20.53 -44.77 5.06
C LEU A 189 21.55 -45.83 5.51
N LEU A 190 21.08 -47.03 5.83
CA LEU A 190 21.89 -48.11 6.36
C LEU A 190 22.11 -49.24 5.35
N ALA A 191 21.15 -49.44 4.44
CA ALA A 191 21.17 -50.48 3.41
C ALA A 191 21.78 -50.03 2.07
N THR A 192 21.75 -48.73 1.72
CA THR A 192 22.20 -48.24 0.41
C THR A 192 23.53 -47.47 0.47
N ALA A 193 24.15 -47.23 -0.70
CA ALA A 193 25.41 -46.49 -0.85
C ALA A 193 25.26 -44.95 -0.73
N ALA A 194 24.20 -44.44 -0.09
CA ALA A 194 23.91 -42.99 0.01
C ALA A 194 25.05 -42.13 0.58
N LEU A 195 26.04 -42.74 1.25
CA LEU A 195 27.22 -42.08 1.80
C LEU A 195 28.57 -42.74 1.43
N GLU A 196 28.61 -43.70 0.48
CA GLU A 196 29.84 -44.47 0.13
C GLU A 196 30.66 -44.93 1.36
N ARG A 197 29.98 -45.56 2.33
CA ARG A 197 30.57 -46.06 3.59
C ARG A 197 30.29 -47.54 3.79
N GLU A 198 31.21 -48.24 4.42
CA GLU A 198 30.97 -49.61 4.90
C GLU A 198 29.88 -49.65 5.99
N ALA A 199 29.25 -50.81 6.19
CA ALA A 199 28.08 -50.96 7.06
C ALA A 199 28.33 -50.47 8.51
N GLY A 200 29.47 -50.82 9.12
CA GLY A 200 29.81 -50.36 10.46
C GLY A 200 30.07 -48.85 10.54
N ALA A 201 30.64 -48.27 9.47
CA ALA A 201 30.84 -46.81 9.38
C ALA A 201 29.52 -46.05 9.20
N ARG A 202 28.51 -46.64 8.53
CA ARG A 202 27.14 -46.08 8.48
C ARG A 202 26.47 -46.08 9.85
N LEU A 203 26.56 -47.18 10.61
CA LEU A 203 26.01 -47.25 11.96
C LEU A 203 26.70 -46.26 12.91
N ARG A 204 28.04 -46.19 12.88
CA ARG A 204 28.79 -45.26 13.73
C ARG A 204 28.46 -43.80 13.40
N TRP A 205 28.37 -43.47 12.12
CA TRP A 205 27.92 -42.15 11.67
C TRP A 205 26.53 -41.79 12.19
N LEU A 206 25.57 -42.71 12.11
CA LEU A 206 24.21 -42.48 12.60
C LEU A 206 24.18 -42.21 14.11
N GLN A 207 24.95 -42.96 14.90
CA GLN A 207 25.09 -42.75 16.33
C GLN A 207 25.68 -41.37 16.69
N GLU A 208 26.69 -40.94 15.94
CA GLU A 208 27.45 -39.72 16.26
C GLU A 208 26.82 -38.45 15.70
N SER A 209 26.17 -38.54 14.54
CA SER A 209 25.59 -37.40 13.83
C SER A 209 24.08 -37.31 14.04
N GLY A 210 23.36 -38.43 14.02
CA GLY A 210 21.91 -38.44 14.20
C GLY A 210 21.16 -37.62 13.14
N PHE A 211 20.13 -36.91 13.59
CA PHE A 211 19.15 -36.22 12.75
C PHE A 211 18.91 -34.78 13.19
N LEU A 212 18.48 -33.94 12.26
CA LEU A 212 17.87 -32.64 12.51
C LEU A 212 16.38 -32.73 12.20
N LEU A 213 15.54 -32.31 13.13
CA LEU A 213 14.09 -32.34 13.06
C LEU A 213 13.55 -30.92 12.87
N ARG A 214 12.59 -30.74 11.95
CA ARG A 214 11.88 -29.47 11.73
C ARG A 214 10.40 -29.70 11.46
N LYS A 215 9.55 -28.72 11.79
CA LYS A 215 8.17 -28.69 11.31
C LYS A 215 8.13 -28.22 9.85
N VAL A 216 7.20 -28.73 9.06
CA VAL A 216 7.06 -28.38 7.62
C VAL A 216 6.20 -27.13 7.40
N GLU A 217 5.07 -27.00 8.10
CA GLU A 217 4.06 -25.98 7.83
C GLU A 217 4.48 -24.59 8.30
N THR A 218 4.87 -23.73 7.36
CA THR A 218 5.23 -22.32 7.63
C THR A 218 4.01 -21.42 7.86
N TYR A 219 2.84 -21.89 7.42
CA TYR A 219 1.52 -21.33 7.65
C TYR A 219 0.49 -22.46 7.45
N ASP A 220 -0.79 -22.22 7.68
CA ASP A 220 -1.82 -23.24 7.44
C ASP A 220 -3.13 -22.62 6.90
N SER A 221 -3.46 -22.94 5.65
CA SER A 221 -4.64 -22.43 4.95
C SER A 221 -5.96 -22.97 5.50
N ARG A 222 -5.93 -24.01 6.33
CA ARG A 222 -7.08 -24.45 7.14
C ARG A 222 -7.72 -23.30 7.92
N TYR A 223 -6.90 -22.37 8.40
CA TYR A 223 -7.34 -21.24 9.24
C TYR A 223 -7.68 -19.99 8.43
N ARG A 224 -7.89 -20.11 7.11
CA ARG A 224 -8.40 -19.00 6.30
C ARG A 224 -9.84 -18.69 6.68
N GLU A 225 -10.11 -17.41 6.91
CA GLU A 225 -11.46 -16.92 7.19
C GLU A 225 -12.23 -16.61 5.90
N PRO A 226 -13.55 -16.88 5.86
CA PRO A 226 -14.39 -16.48 4.74
C PRO A 226 -14.36 -14.98 4.44
N ASN A 227 -14.31 -14.62 3.16
CA ASN A 227 -14.32 -13.25 2.65
C ASN A 227 -13.14 -12.35 3.10
N ASN A 228 -12.13 -12.90 3.77
CA ASN A 228 -11.00 -12.14 4.29
C ASN A 228 -9.74 -12.31 3.43
N ALA A 229 -9.24 -11.18 2.91
CA ALA A 229 -8.01 -11.15 2.10
C ALA A 229 -6.72 -11.09 2.93
N TYR A 230 -6.79 -10.80 4.23
CA TYR A 230 -5.67 -10.41 5.09
C TYR A 230 -5.08 -11.56 5.93
N GLU A 231 -5.63 -12.77 5.81
CA GLU A 231 -5.04 -14.03 6.29
C GLU A 231 -4.57 -14.03 7.76
N TRP A 232 -5.33 -13.40 8.67
CA TRP A 232 -4.87 -13.07 10.03
C TRP A 232 -4.43 -14.27 10.90
N ALA A 233 -5.11 -15.42 10.78
CA ALA A 233 -4.88 -16.60 11.63
C ALA A 233 -4.04 -17.70 10.97
N MET A 234 -3.69 -17.55 9.70
CA MET A 234 -2.91 -18.52 8.92
C MET A 234 -1.41 -18.62 9.28
N PRO A 235 -0.70 -17.57 9.76
CA PRO A 235 0.74 -17.61 10.02
C PRO A 235 1.15 -18.51 11.21
N THR A 236 1.07 -19.83 11.04
CA THR A 236 1.33 -20.82 12.09
C THR A 236 2.77 -21.33 12.14
N GLY A 237 3.67 -20.82 11.30
CA GLY A 237 5.05 -21.31 11.20
C GLY A 237 5.84 -21.26 12.49
N GLY A 238 5.65 -20.21 13.31
CA GLY A 238 6.31 -20.06 14.61
C GLY A 238 5.72 -20.93 15.72
N HIS A 239 4.55 -21.53 15.49
CA HIS A 239 3.90 -22.39 16.48
C HIS A 239 4.63 -23.73 16.59
N GLY A 240 5.17 -24.01 17.76
CA GLY A 240 5.96 -25.20 18.02
C GLY A 240 5.12 -26.49 18.06
N LEU A 241 5.68 -27.56 17.51
CA LEU A 241 5.21 -28.93 17.60
C LEU A 241 6.16 -29.71 18.52
N THR A 242 5.62 -30.33 19.57
CA THR A 242 6.42 -31.01 20.60
C THR A 242 6.27 -32.52 20.50
N PHE A 243 7.41 -33.21 20.38
CA PHE A 243 7.49 -34.66 20.43
C PHE A 243 8.00 -35.16 21.77
N THR A 244 7.85 -36.45 22.01
CA THR A 244 8.37 -37.19 23.17
C THR A 244 8.75 -38.62 22.76
N ARG A 245 9.47 -39.32 23.64
CA ARG A 245 9.91 -40.72 23.48
C ARG A 245 10.52 -41.04 22.08
N PRO A 246 11.53 -40.28 21.63
CA PRO A 246 12.22 -40.63 20.39
C PRO A 246 12.89 -42.01 20.53
N ARG A 247 12.71 -42.86 19.53
CA ARG A 247 13.28 -44.22 19.53
C ARG A 247 13.66 -44.69 18.13
N LEU A 248 14.68 -45.54 18.04
CA LEU A 248 14.99 -46.29 16.82
C LEU A 248 14.42 -47.71 16.94
N VAL A 249 13.74 -48.17 15.90
CA VAL A 249 13.17 -49.52 15.82
C VAL A 249 13.79 -50.24 14.64
N PHE A 250 14.47 -51.35 14.90
CA PHE A 250 15.09 -52.17 13.86
C PHE A 250 14.44 -53.53 13.82
N ALA A 251 14.09 -53.99 12.61
CA ALA A 251 13.64 -55.35 12.36
C ALA A 251 14.67 -56.09 11.51
N GLY A 252 15.12 -57.24 12.00
CA GLY A 252 16.06 -58.11 11.31
C GLY A 252 15.38 -59.39 10.83
N ARG A 253 15.87 -59.96 9.72
CA ARG A 253 15.51 -61.32 9.31
C ARG A 253 16.66 -62.25 9.65
N ARG A 254 16.38 -63.38 10.29
CA ARG A 254 17.40 -64.38 10.56
C ARG A 254 17.99 -64.92 9.25
N THR A 255 19.30 -65.05 9.23
CA THR A 255 20.07 -65.71 8.17
C THR A 255 20.81 -66.90 8.75
N GLY A 256 20.96 -67.97 7.96
CA GLY A 256 21.78 -69.13 8.34
C GLY A 256 23.28 -68.87 8.29
N ALA A 257 23.71 -67.66 7.92
CA ALA A 257 25.11 -67.26 7.78
C ALA A 257 25.56 -66.29 8.90
N ILE A 258 26.85 -66.31 9.22
CA ILE A 258 27.46 -65.36 10.16
C ILE A 258 27.51 -63.97 9.50
N VAL A 259 26.95 -62.96 10.15
CA VAL A 259 27.03 -61.56 9.72
C VAL A 259 28.23 -60.90 10.37
N SER A 260 29.26 -60.58 9.59
CA SER A 260 30.44 -59.84 10.04
C SER A 260 30.24 -58.34 9.83
N ILE A 261 30.26 -57.57 10.92
CA ILE A 261 30.25 -56.11 10.89
C ILE A 261 31.38 -55.56 11.75
N VAL A 262 32.33 -54.87 11.11
CA VAL A 262 33.45 -54.21 11.79
C VAL A 262 33.03 -52.78 12.12
N MET A 263 33.00 -52.47 13.41
CA MET A 263 32.69 -51.13 13.88
C MET A 263 33.96 -50.28 13.91
N PRO A 264 33.99 -49.13 13.24
CA PRO A 264 35.05 -48.15 13.46
C PRO A 264 35.08 -47.72 14.93
N PRO A 265 36.26 -47.30 15.45
CA PRO A 265 36.38 -46.73 16.78
C PRO A 265 35.35 -45.60 16.98
N ALA A 266 34.75 -45.54 18.17
CA ALA A 266 33.90 -44.42 18.52
C ALA A 266 34.74 -43.13 18.52
N LEU A 267 34.20 -42.07 17.91
CA LEU A 267 34.83 -40.75 17.81
C LEU A 267 34.92 -40.03 19.17
N GLU A 268 34.57 -40.71 20.27
CA GLU A 268 34.76 -40.30 21.66
C GLU A 268 36.20 -39.87 21.96
N ALA A 269 37.20 -40.43 21.30
CA ALA A 269 38.60 -40.05 21.48
C ALA A 269 38.91 -38.64 20.92
N ASP A 270 38.18 -38.18 19.91
CA ASP A 270 38.44 -36.92 19.20
C ASP A 270 37.59 -35.76 19.77
N TRP A 271 36.38 -36.08 20.26
CA TRP A 271 35.51 -35.11 20.95
C TRP A 271 36.05 -34.73 22.35
N LYS A 272 36.67 -35.69 23.07
CA LYS A 272 37.28 -35.44 24.40
C LYS A 272 38.57 -34.60 24.32
N VAL A 273 39.19 -34.45 23.14
CA VAL A 273 40.51 -33.80 22.95
C VAL A 273 40.45 -32.32 22.56
N ARG A 274 39.25 -31.72 22.42
CA ARG A 274 39.05 -30.24 22.35
C ARG A 274 39.81 -29.52 21.21
N THR A 275 40.00 -30.14 20.04
CA THR A 275 40.71 -29.49 18.93
C THR A 275 39.73 -28.74 18.01
N PRO A 276 39.88 -27.41 17.84
CA PRO A 276 39.18 -26.67 16.80
C PRO A 276 39.56 -27.18 15.40
N ASP A 277 38.61 -27.23 14.48
CA ASP A 277 38.85 -27.67 13.09
C ASP A 277 39.21 -26.51 12.13
N GLY A 278 39.39 -25.30 12.67
CA GLY A 278 39.70 -24.09 11.91
C GLY A 278 38.50 -23.44 11.20
N SER A 279 37.30 -24.01 11.33
CA SER A 279 36.06 -23.39 10.84
C SER A 279 35.71 -22.11 11.61
N LYS A 280 34.83 -21.27 11.04
CA LYS A 280 34.45 -19.96 11.57
C LYS A 280 32.93 -19.83 11.70
N PRO A 281 32.42 -18.97 12.60
CA PRO A 281 30.99 -18.67 12.70
C PRO A 281 30.38 -18.30 11.34
N THR A 282 29.20 -18.86 11.05
CA THR A 282 28.50 -18.64 9.77
C THR A 282 27.38 -17.61 9.85
N ALA A 283 26.87 -17.33 11.05
CA ALA A 283 25.97 -16.23 11.39
C ALA A 283 26.67 -15.26 12.35
N VAL A 284 26.90 -14.02 11.91
CA VAL A 284 27.61 -13.00 12.70
C VAL A 284 26.87 -11.68 12.62
N MET A 285 26.66 -11.04 13.78
CA MET A 285 26.13 -9.68 13.84
C MET A 285 27.21 -8.69 13.41
N PRO A 286 26.89 -7.70 12.57
CA PRO A 286 27.79 -6.57 12.33
C PRO A 286 28.19 -5.86 13.63
N THR A 287 29.42 -5.38 13.69
CA THR A 287 29.88 -4.57 14.82
C THR A 287 29.24 -3.17 14.80
N VAL A 288 29.24 -2.47 15.94
CA VAL A 288 28.74 -1.08 16.03
C VAL A 288 29.39 -0.16 14.99
N GLN A 289 30.70 -0.28 14.79
CA GLN A 289 31.43 0.50 13.79
C GLN A 289 30.97 0.17 12.37
N GLN A 290 30.87 -1.13 12.03
CA GLN A 290 30.44 -1.57 10.71
C GLN A 290 29.02 -1.09 10.40
N LEU A 291 28.11 -1.11 11.38
CA LEU A 291 26.76 -0.59 11.22
C LEU A 291 26.75 0.92 11.05
N GLY A 292 27.49 1.67 11.86
CA GLY A 292 27.59 3.12 11.71
C GLY A 292 28.14 3.55 10.34
N GLU A 293 29.07 2.79 9.76
CA GLU A 293 29.57 3.01 8.40
C GLU A 293 28.55 2.64 7.32
N ARG A 294 27.92 1.46 7.43
CA ARG A 294 26.93 1.00 6.45
C ARG A 294 25.66 1.86 6.47
N GLY A 295 25.16 2.19 7.66
CA GLY A 295 23.98 3.03 7.87
C GLY A 295 24.15 4.42 7.26
N ARG A 296 25.30 5.07 7.50
CA ARG A 296 25.65 6.34 6.85
C ARG A 296 25.60 6.24 5.32
N ARG A 297 26.13 5.17 4.73
CA ARG A 297 26.11 4.98 3.26
C ARG A 297 24.69 4.79 2.73
N VAL A 298 23.83 4.04 3.42
CA VAL A 298 22.45 3.81 2.96
C VAL A 298 21.60 5.08 3.02
N LEU A 299 21.91 5.97 3.97
CA LEU A 299 21.24 7.27 4.12
C LEU A 299 21.76 8.34 3.14
N LEU A 300 22.75 8.03 2.30
CA LEU A 300 23.18 8.94 1.23
C LEU A 300 22.18 8.84 0.07
N ALA A 301 21.66 10.00 -0.33
CA ALA A 301 20.88 10.09 -1.55
C ALA A 301 21.78 9.76 -2.76
N ARG A 302 21.26 8.99 -3.71
CA ARG A 302 21.95 8.66 -4.94
C ARG A 302 21.91 9.83 -5.93
N GLY A 303 23.00 9.99 -6.68
CA GLY A 303 23.14 11.05 -7.68
C GLY A 303 23.42 12.41 -7.05
N ASP A 304 23.64 13.42 -7.89
CA ASP A 304 23.81 14.80 -7.44
C ASP A 304 22.44 15.38 -7.02
N ARG A 305 22.40 15.91 -5.80
CA ARG A 305 21.19 16.43 -5.16
C ARG A 305 21.45 17.82 -4.59
N PRO A 306 20.60 18.81 -4.88
CA PRO A 306 20.77 20.13 -4.31
C PRO A 306 20.55 20.11 -2.79
N LYS A 307 21.25 20.99 -2.08
CA LYS A 307 21.23 21.06 -0.60
C LYS A 307 19.82 21.23 -0.02
N TRP A 308 18.94 21.99 -0.69
CA TRP A 308 17.57 22.21 -0.24
C TRP A 308 16.75 20.91 -0.26
N GLU A 309 16.93 20.05 -1.27
CA GLU A 309 16.23 18.76 -1.38
C GLU A 309 16.67 17.82 -0.27
N LEU A 310 17.99 17.75 -0.01
CA LEU A 310 18.54 16.99 1.11
C LEU A 310 18.04 17.52 2.47
N GLY A 311 17.85 18.84 2.59
CA GLY A 311 17.25 19.47 3.77
C GLY A 311 15.83 18.97 4.03
N HIS A 312 14.98 18.98 3.01
CA HIS A 312 13.58 18.49 3.08
C HIS A 312 13.50 17.00 3.35
N ILE A 313 14.38 16.18 2.76
CA ILE A 313 14.48 14.75 3.08
C ILE A 313 14.84 14.57 4.56
N ALA A 314 15.78 15.37 5.09
CA ALA A 314 16.15 15.31 6.50
C ALA A 314 15.04 15.82 7.44
N GLU A 315 14.24 16.81 7.03
CA GLU A 315 13.04 17.25 7.76
C GLU A 315 12.03 16.12 7.93
N LEU A 316 11.66 15.45 6.82
CA LEU A 316 10.71 14.34 6.85
C LEU A 316 11.24 13.15 7.66
N ARG A 317 12.54 12.84 7.57
CA ARG A 317 13.16 11.79 8.38
C ARG A 317 13.11 12.11 9.87
N ARG A 318 13.32 13.38 10.26
CA ARG A 318 13.19 13.81 11.67
C ARG A 318 11.76 13.74 12.18
N ALA A 319 10.76 14.00 11.35
CA ALA A 319 9.36 13.82 11.72
C ALA A 319 9.06 12.34 12.04
N GLY A 320 9.60 11.41 11.25
CA GLY A 320 9.63 9.98 11.55
C GLY A 320 8.34 9.23 11.19
N GLY A 321 7.97 8.24 12.00
CA GLY A 321 6.76 7.41 11.84
C GLY A 321 6.95 6.12 11.03
N ASP A 322 8.11 5.92 10.40
CA ASP A 322 8.40 4.70 9.64
C ASP A 322 9.09 3.60 10.48
N ASN A 323 9.10 2.37 9.98
CA ASN A 323 9.68 1.21 10.67
C ASN A 323 11.13 0.88 10.28
N ILE A 324 11.75 1.63 9.36
CA ILE A 324 12.98 1.22 8.66
C ILE A 324 14.16 2.17 8.85
N SER A 325 13.95 3.47 9.07
CA SER A 325 14.99 4.47 9.30
C SER A 325 15.86 4.11 10.50
N ALA A 326 15.25 3.57 11.55
CA ALA A 326 15.93 3.10 12.76
C ALA A 326 16.95 1.97 12.51
N LEU A 327 16.83 1.19 11.42
CA LEU A 327 17.84 0.20 11.06
C LEU A 327 19.16 0.88 10.62
N ALA A 328 19.05 2.02 9.92
CA ALA A 328 20.19 2.77 9.40
C ALA A 328 20.79 3.73 10.44
N GLU A 329 19.98 4.26 11.36
CA GLU A 329 20.40 5.16 12.44
C GLU A 329 20.95 4.41 13.68
N SER A 330 21.88 3.48 13.43
CA SER A 330 22.35 2.50 14.41
C SER A 330 23.74 2.80 15.00
N ALA A 331 24.25 4.02 14.83
CA ALA A 331 25.56 4.43 15.35
C ALA A 331 25.54 4.61 16.88
N GLY A 332 26.64 4.19 17.53
CA GLY A 332 26.78 4.23 18.99
C GLY A 332 25.96 3.15 19.71
N ASP A 333 26.15 3.00 21.02
CA ASP A 333 25.57 1.90 21.79
C ASP A 333 24.04 1.94 21.84
N ALA A 334 23.45 3.13 21.94
CA ALA A 334 22.01 3.32 21.92
C ALA A 334 21.40 2.93 20.56
N GLY A 335 22.02 3.38 19.47
CA GLY A 335 21.59 3.01 18.11
C GLY A 335 21.76 1.51 17.84
N TYR A 336 22.83 0.90 18.34
CA TYR A 336 23.04 -0.54 18.23
C TYR A 336 21.97 -1.35 18.97
N LYS A 337 21.56 -0.89 20.16
CA LYS A 337 20.45 -1.53 20.89
C LYS A 337 19.15 -1.48 20.09
N ILE A 338 18.80 -0.33 19.51
CA ILE A 338 17.62 -0.17 18.66
C ILE A 338 17.71 -1.11 17.44
N TYR A 339 18.88 -1.20 16.80
CA TYR A 339 19.12 -2.14 15.72
C TYR A 339 18.86 -3.59 16.14
N LEU A 340 19.40 -4.03 17.28
CA LEU A 340 19.18 -5.39 17.78
C LEU A 340 17.70 -5.66 18.07
N ASP A 341 16.97 -4.69 18.62
CA ASP A 341 15.53 -4.80 18.85
C ASP A 341 14.74 -4.91 17.55
N ARG A 342 15.15 -4.20 16.49
CA ARG A 342 14.56 -4.35 15.15
C ARG A 342 14.88 -5.70 14.50
N ILE A 343 16.10 -6.22 14.66
CA ILE A 343 16.42 -7.57 14.19
C ILE A 343 15.59 -8.63 14.92
N ARG A 344 15.40 -8.49 16.24
CA ARG A 344 14.51 -9.37 17.02
C ARG A 344 13.07 -9.28 16.53
N LEU A 345 12.56 -8.08 16.28
CA LEU A 345 11.22 -7.89 15.75
C LEU A 345 11.05 -8.58 14.39
N LEU A 346 11.99 -8.38 13.45
CA LEU A 346 11.96 -9.05 12.16
C LEU A 346 11.95 -10.57 12.31
N LEU A 347 12.83 -11.14 13.13
CA LEU A 347 12.88 -12.58 13.36
C LEU A 347 11.66 -13.11 14.11
N SER A 348 10.95 -12.29 14.87
CA SER A 348 9.72 -12.69 15.57
C SER A 348 8.51 -12.79 14.63
N MET A 349 8.59 -12.27 13.41
CA MET A 349 7.48 -12.32 12.46
C MET A 349 7.42 -13.69 11.78
N PRO A 350 6.33 -14.45 11.89
CA PRO A 350 6.22 -15.71 11.15
C PRO A 350 6.12 -15.46 9.63
N PRO A 351 6.56 -16.40 8.78
CA PRO A 351 6.29 -16.33 7.36
C PRO A 351 4.80 -16.11 7.08
N ARG A 352 4.50 -15.35 6.02
CA ARG A 352 3.11 -15.03 5.61
C ARG A 352 2.32 -14.14 6.58
N TYR A 353 2.95 -13.56 7.59
CA TYR A 353 2.29 -12.60 8.49
C TYR A 353 1.86 -11.33 7.74
N TRP A 354 0.57 -11.01 7.69
CA TRP A 354 0.12 -9.77 7.05
C TRP A 354 0.49 -8.55 7.90
N VAL A 355 1.25 -7.63 7.31
CA VAL A 355 1.74 -6.38 7.93
C VAL A 355 0.96 -5.14 7.49
N GLY A 356 -0.15 -5.31 6.76
CA GLY A 356 -0.91 -4.18 6.22
C GLY A 356 -0.11 -3.40 5.17
N TRP A 357 -0.34 -2.09 5.14
CA TRP A 357 0.33 -1.13 4.24
C TRP A 357 1.74 -0.74 4.74
N GLU A 358 2.28 -1.48 5.70
CA GLU A 358 3.71 -1.47 6.00
C GLU A 358 4.50 -2.40 5.08
N ILE A 359 3.85 -3.17 4.22
CA ILE A 359 4.55 -4.12 3.33
C ILE A 359 5.58 -3.43 2.42
N GLU A 360 5.35 -2.17 2.05
CA GLU A 360 6.29 -1.30 1.34
C GLU A 360 7.59 -1.12 2.15
N ASP A 361 7.51 -0.94 3.48
CA ASP A 361 8.68 -0.87 4.37
C ASP A 361 9.46 -2.19 4.33
N TYR A 362 8.77 -3.34 4.40
CA TYR A 362 9.41 -4.65 4.37
C TYR A 362 10.11 -4.95 3.04
N ILE A 363 9.58 -4.45 1.92
CA ILE A 363 10.28 -4.52 0.63
C ILE A 363 11.50 -3.58 0.62
N LEU A 364 11.37 -2.35 1.15
CA LEU A 364 12.49 -1.41 1.27
C LEU A 364 13.65 -1.96 2.10
N ILE A 365 13.37 -2.75 3.15
CA ILE A 365 14.41 -3.43 3.92
C ILE A 365 15.32 -4.24 3.00
N TRP A 366 14.76 -4.95 2.01
CA TRP A 366 15.55 -5.73 1.05
C TRP A 366 16.24 -4.87 -0.02
N TYR A 367 15.53 -3.91 -0.61
CA TYR A 367 16.05 -3.20 -1.77
C TYR A 367 16.99 -2.03 -1.43
N GLN A 368 16.83 -1.43 -0.25
CA GLN A 368 17.62 -0.29 0.21
C GLN A 368 18.55 -0.66 1.37
N LEU A 369 18.11 -1.51 2.31
CA LEU A 369 18.78 -1.72 3.61
C LEU A 369 19.43 -3.11 3.77
N ARG A 370 19.43 -3.98 2.74
CA ARG A 370 19.89 -5.38 2.85
C ARG A 370 21.28 -5.54 3.42
N ASP A 371 22.20 -4.62 3.11
CA ASP A 371 23.59 -4.69 3.58
C ASP A 371 23.73 -4.47 5.10
N LEU A 372 22.66 -4.01 5.76
CA LEU A 372 22.55 -3.92 7.24
C LEU A 372 22.08 -5.23 7.86
N LEU A 373 21.56 -6.17 7.07
CA LEU A 373 21.02 -7.42 7.57
C LEU A 373 22.08 -8.53 7.62
N PRO A 374 22.19 -9.24 8.75
CA PRO A 374 22.94 -10.48 8.83
C PRO A 374 22.34 -11.56 7.91
N PRO A 375 23.14 -12.52 7.40
CA PRO A 375 22.65 -13.54 6.46
C PRO A 375 21.41 -14.33 6.93
N PRO A 376 21.29 -14.81 8.20
CA PRO A 376 20.10 -15.52 8.64
C PRO A 376 18.81 -14.67 8.57
N VAL A 377 18.93 -13.35 8.78
CA VAL A 377 17.80 -12.42 8.68
C VAL A 377 17.39 -12.24 7.21
N GLN A 378 18.35 -12.21 6.29
CA GLN A 378 18.07 -12.18 4.85
C GLN A 378 17.33 -13.45 4.39
N ASP A 379 17.75 -14.62 4.87
CA ASP A 379 17.07 -15.89 4.58
C ASP A 379 15.66 -15.94 5.19
N HIS A 380 15.48 -15.37 6.38
CA HIS A 380 14.15 -15.24 7.00
C HIS A 380 13.21 -14.37 6.16
N LEU A 381 13.67 -13.24 5.64
CA LEU A 381 12.88 -12.40 4.72
C LEU A 381 12.53 -13.14 3.42
N LYS A 382 13.45 -13.93 2.87
CA LYS A 382 13.16 -14.79 1.72
C LYS A 382 12.09 -15.83 2.05
N ALA A 383 12.18 -16.48 3.21
CA ALA A 383 11.18 -17.46 3.66
C ALA A 383 9.78 -16.81 3.79
N TYR A 384 9.72 -15.58 4.30
CA TYR A 384 8.48 -14.80 4.35
C TYR A 384 7.84 -14.61 2.97
N TRP A 385 8.62 -14.18 1.96
CA TRP A 385 8.11 -13.99 0.61
C TRP A 385 7.84 -15.30 -0.13
N THR A 386 8.63 -16.34 0.10
CA THR A 386 8.37 -17.69 -0.42
C THR A 386 7.02 -18.21 0.05
N ALA A 387 6.66 -18.00 1.31
CA ALA A 387 5.37 -18.43 1.85
C ALA A 387 4.18 -17.68 1.23
N TRP A 388 4.33 -16.38 0.97
CA TRP A 388 3.31 -15.58 0.27
C TRP A 388 3.18 -15.95 -1.20
N LEU A 389 4.30 -16.19 -1.89
CA LEU A 389 4.34 -16.26 -3.34
C LEU A 389 4.30 -17.67 -3.90
N GLN A 390 4.61 -18.71 -3.11
CA GLN A 390 4.61 -20.12 -3.51
C GLN A 390 5.27 -20.31 -4.90
N PRO A 391 6.60 -20.11 -4.99
CA PRO A 391 7.29 -19.87 -6.26
C PRO A 391 7.30 -21.08 -7.20
N ASP A 392 7.03 -22.27 -6.67
CA ASP A 392 6.89 -23.53 -7.39
C ASP A 392 5.55 -23.67 -8.14
N LEU A 393 4.58 -22.80 -7.86
CA LEU A 393 3.25 -22.87 -8.47
C LEU A 393 3.07 -21.88 -9.63
N PRO A 394 2.57 -22.35 -10.79
CA PRO A 394 2.15 -21.48 -11.88
C PRO A 394 0.88 -20.70 -11.50
N THR A 395 0.60 -19.62 -12.22
CA THR A 395 -0.51 -18.69 -11.93
C THR A 395 -1.88 -19.35 -11.99
N ASP A 396 -2.11 -20.23 -12.96
CA ASP A 396 -3.36 -20.97 -13.17
C ASP A 396 -3.67 -21.99 -12.07
N ALA A 397 -2.71 -22.27 -11.19
CA ALA A 397 -2.92 -23.09 -10.01
C ALA A 397 -3.53 -22.31 -8.84
N PHE A 398 -3.67 -20.99 -8.92
CA PHE A 398 -4.26 -20.16 -7.87
C PHE A 398 -5.73 -19.86 -8.12
N VAL A 399 -6.44 -19.54 -7.04
CA VAL A 399 -7.80 -18.99 -7.02
C VAL A 399 -7.81 -17.66 -6.28
N HIS A 400 -8.79 -16.82 -6.59
CA HIS A 400 -8.94 -15.51 -5.97
C HIS A 400 -9.00 -15.63 -4.43
N PRO A 401 -8.24 -14.83 -3.67
CA PRO A 401 -8.06 -15.03 -2.22
C PRO A 401 -9.33 -14.84 -1.36
N GLN A 402 -10.34 -14.16 -1.90
CA GLN A 402 -11.66 -14.00 -1.28
C GLN A 402 -12.74 -14.95 -1.82
N SER A 403 -12.38 -15.87 -2.73
CA SER A 403 -13.34 -16.85 -3.26
C SER A 403 -13.66 -17.93 -2.23
N ALA A 404 -14.83 -18.56 -2.35
CA ALA A 404 -15.17 -19.74 -1.55
C ALA A 404 -14.17 -20.89 -1.80
N ASP A 405 -13.70 -21.05 -3.03
CA ASP A 405 -12.71 -22.07 -3.39
C ASP A 405 -11.39 -21.94 -2.62
N ALA A 406 -10.97 -20.71 -2.28
CA ALA A 406 -9.77 -20.48 -1.48
C ALA A 406 -9.84 -21.14 -0.09
N ILE A 407 -11.04 -21.35 0.44
CA ILE A 407 -11.31 -21.96 1.75
C ILE A 407 -11.50 -23.47 1.58
N ASP A 408 -12.32 -23.87 0.61
CA ASP A 408 -12.68 -25.28 0.40
C ASP A 408 -11.54 -26.10 -0.23
N TYR A 409 -10.51 -25.46 -0.78
CA TYR A 409 -9.35 -26.16 -1.33
C TYR A 409 -8.68 -27.06 -0.28
N TRP A 410 -8.39 -26.53 0.92
CA TRP A 410 -7.77 -27.33 1.97
C TRP A 410 -8.67 -28.52 2.37
N ARG A 411 -9.98 -28.31 2.52
CA ARG A 411 -10.93 -29.37 2.91
C ARG A 411 -10.95 -30.54 1.92
N ARG A 412 -10.75 -30.26 0.63
CA ARG A 412 -10.76 -31.26 -0.44
C ARG A 412 -9.42 -31.99 -0.60
N ASN A 413 -8.32 -31.29 -0.40
CA ASN A 413 -6.99 -31.77 -0.80
C ASN A 413 -6.03 -32.01 0.37
N HIS A 414 -6.37 -31.52 1.57
CA HIS A 414 -5.51 -31.51 2.75
C HIS A 414 -4.13 -30.86 2.54
N ASP A 415 -3.99 -30.01 1.51
CA ASP A 415 -2.79 -29.23 1.25
C ASP A 415 -2.81 -27.95 2.09
N TRP A 416 -1.97 -27.92 3.13
CA TRP A 416 -1.85 -26.79 4.06
C TRP A 416 -1.43 -25.49 3.36
N ARG A 417 -0.72 -25.56 2.22
CA ARG A 417 -0.27 -24.36 1.49
C ARG A 417 -1.42 -23.59 0.85
N GLY A 418 -2.53 -24.28 0.58
CA GLY A 418 -3.68 -23.76 -0.14
C GLY A 418 -3.33 -23.32 -1.57
N ARG A 419 -4.31 -22.72 -2.26
CA ARG A 419 -4.13 -22.19 -3.63
C ARG A 419 -4.56 -20.74 -3.75
N ALA A 420 -4.38 -19.96 -2.69
CA ALA A 420 -4.74 -18.56 -2.65
C ALA A 420 -3.60 -17.74 -2.07
N SER A 421 -3.44 -16.52 -2.56
CA SER A 421 -2.50 -15.52 -2.04
C SER A 421 -3.01 -14.12 -2.36
N PHE A 422 -2.76 -13.16 -1.47
CA PHE A 422 -3.03 -11.75 -1.74
C PHE A 422 -2.21 -11.23 -2.94
N PHE A 423 -0.98 -11.74 -3.12
CA PHE A 423 -0.01 -11.22 -4.09
C PHE A 423 0.03 -12.00 -5.40
N ARG A 424 -0.62 -13.17 -5.53
CA ARG A 424 -0.58 -14.00 -6.75
C ARG A 424 -1.98 -14.12 -7.37
N ASP A 425 -2.06 -14.35 -8.68
CA ASP A 425 -3.33 -14.41 -9.42
C ASP A 425 -4.27 -13.25 -9.00
N GLY A 426 -5.45 -13.51 -8.43
CA GLY A 426 -6.22 -12.61 -7.58
C GLY A 426 -6.18 -11.13 -8.01
N TYR A 427 -5.63 -10.28 -7.14
CA TYR A 427 -5.54 -8.84 -7.36
C TYR A 427 -4.54 -8.39 -8.43
N ASN A 428 -3.86 -9.30 -9.13
CA ASN A 428 -3.10 -8.98 -10.35
C ASN A 428 -3.96 -9.13 -11.62
N PHE A 429 -5.03 -9.92 -11.57
CA PHE A 429 -5.90 -10.22 -12.72
C PHE A 429 -7.35 -9.74 -12.52
N ALA A 430 -7.74 -9.40 -11.28
CA ALA A 430 -9.05 -8.87 -10.93
C ALA A 430 -8.98 -7.44 -10.40
N VAL A 431 -9.94 -6.62 -10.83
CA VAL A 431 -10.09 -5.23 -10.37
C VAL A 431 -10.53 -5.21 -8.90
N SER A 432 -9.80 -4.47 -8.06
CA SER A 432 -10.14 -4.21 -6.65
C SER A 432 -10.19 -2.71 -6.39
N THR A 433 -9.87 -2.23 -5.19
CA THR A 433 -9.46 -0.83 -5.00
C THR A 433 -8.05 -0.63 -5.56
N GLN A 434 -7.77 0.56 -6.05
CA GLN A 434 -6.51 0.89 -6.70
C GLN A 434 -5.29 0.59 -5.82
N ASN A 435 -5.32 0.97 -4.54
CA ASN A 435 -4.24 0.65 -3.59
C ASN A 435 -4.01 -0.87 -3.43
N PHE A 436 -5.07 -1.70 -3.41
CA PHE A 436 -4.93 -3.16 -3.33
C PHE A 436 -4.20 -3.72 -4.53
N ASN A 437 -4.61 -3.33 -5.75
CA ASN A 437 -3.95 -3.79 -6.96
C ASN A 437 -2.48 -3.33 -6.98
N HIS A 438 -2.18 -2.10 -6.52
CA HIS A 438 -0.79 -1.62 -6.43
C HIS A 438 0.05 -2.44 -5.46
N THR A 439 -0.44 -2.68 -4.24
CA THR A 439 0.28 -3.46 -3.23
C THR A 439 0.45 -4.92 -3.65
N ALA A 440 -0.58 -5.53 -4.27
CA ALA A 440 -0.50 -6.89 -4.78
C ALA A 440 0.55 -7.04 -5.89
N ALA A 441 0.49 -6.19 -6.91
CA ALA A 441 1.45 -6.20 -8.02
C ALA A 441 2.87 -5.89 -7.56
N MET A 442 3.04 -5.00 -6.58
CA MET A 442 4.33 -4.66 -6.00
C MET A 442 4.93 -5.85 -5.27
N GLY A 443 4.16 -6.48 -4.37
CA GLY A 443 4.62 -7.66 -3.64
C GLY A 443 4.93 -8.85 -4.55
N ALA A 444 4.13 -9.06 -5.59
CA ALA A 444 4.36 -10.09 -6.60
C ALA A 444 5.67 -9.84 -7.38
N LEU A 445 5.85 -8.64 -7.91
CA LEU A 445 6.98 -8.30 -8.78
C LEU A 445 8.29 -8.18 -8.00
N LEU A 446 8.31 -7.43 -6.91
CA LEU A 446 9.51 -7.19 -6.11
C LEU A 446 9.81 -8.35 -5.16
N GLY A 447 8.79 -8.90 -4.48
CA GLY A 447 8.95 -10.12 -3.70
C GLY A 447 9.36 -11.32 -4.58
N GLY A 448 8.78 -11.44 -5.78
CA GLY A 448 9.15 -12.46 -6.75
C GLY A 448 10.59 -12.34 -7.22
N ALA A 449 11.03 -11.12 -7.54
CA ALA A 449 12.43 -10.86 -7.90
C ALA A 449 13.40 -11.13 -6.73
N MET A 450 13.00 -10.85 -5.49
CA MET A 450 13.78 -11.15 -4.28
C MET A 450 14.07 -12.66 -4.12
N ILE A 451 13.09 -13.52 -4.43
CA ILE A 451 13.20 -14.98 -4.28
C ILE A 451 13.52 -15.72 -5.59
N GLY A 452 13.64 -14.99 -6.72
CA GLY A 452 13.92 -15.58 -8.03
C GLY A 452 12.74 -16.33 -8.66
N SER A 453 11.48 -15.95 -8.35
CA SER A 453 10.29 -16.60 -8.89
C SER A 453 9.83 -15.99 -10.21
N ALA A 454 9.95 -16.75 -11.30
CA ALA A 454 9.46 -16.34 -12.61
C ALA A 454 7.94 -16.13 -12.62
N TYR A 455 7.17 -17.06 -12.04
CA TYR A 455 5.70 -16.97 -12.01
C TYR A 455 5.21 -15.74 -11.23
N ALA A 456 5.76 -15.47 -10.03
CA ALA A 456 5.36 -14.29 -9.26
C ALA A 456 5.71 -12.97 -9.97
N THR A 457 6.90 -12.89 -10.59
CA THR A 457 7.24 -11.71 -11.39
C THR A 457 6.37 -11.55 -12.64
N GLY A 458 5.89 -12.65 -13.22
CA GLY A 458 4.92 -12.66 -14.31
C GLY A 458 3.59 -12.03 -13.89
N ASP A 459 3.03 -12.47 -12.76
CA ASP A 459 1.77 -11.95 -12.21
C ASP A 459 1.89 -10.45 -11.90
N GLY A 460 2.95 -10.06 -11.18
CA GLY A 460 3.16 -8.66 -10.82
C GLY A 460 3.35 -7.75 -12.03
N ARG A 461 4.01 -8.23 -13.09
CA ARG A 461 4.14 -7.49 -14.36
C ARG A 461 2.81 -7.37 -15.09
N HIS A 462 2.00 -8.44 -15.10
CA HIS A 462 0.66 -8.38 -15.66
C HIS A 462 -0.20 -7.35 -14.92
N GLY A 463 -0.23 -7.41 -13.59
CA GLY A 463 -0.94 -6.42 -12.77
C GLY A 463 -0.47 -4.99 -13.04
N LEU A 464 0.86 -4.76 -13.08
CA LEU A 464 1.46 -3.46 -13.38
C LEU A 464 1.01 -2.88 -14.73
N GLU A 465 1.00 -3.70 -15.79
CA GLU A 465 0.56 -3.23 -17.12
C GLU A 465 -0.97 -3.11 -17.22
N ALA A 466 -1.69 -4.20 -16.95
CA ALA A 466 -3.11 -4.33 -17.25
C ALA A 466 -3.99 -3.54 -16.27
N LEU A 467 -3.68 -3.58 -14.98
CA LEU A 467 -4.47 -2.93 -13.95
C LEU A 467 -3.92 -1.55 -13.60
N LEU A 468 -2.65 -1.45 -13.20
CA LEU A 468 -2.12 -0.19 -12.67
C LEU A 468 -1.97 0.86 -13.78
N LEU A 469 -1.25 0.52 -14.86
CA LEU A 469 -0.98 1.46 -15.95
C LEU A 469 -2.23 1.71 -16.80
N ARG A 470 -2.82 0.66 -17.39
CA ARG A 470 -3.95 0.80 -18.31
C ARG A 470 -5.25 1.18 -17.60
N PHE A 471 -5.67 0.42 -16.58
CA PHE A 471 -6.97 0.60 -15.97
C PHE A 471 -7.02 1.74 -14.94
N TRP A 472 -6.02 1.86 -14.05
CA TRP A 472 -6.02 2.88 -13.00
C TRP A 472 -5.33 4.19 -13.40
N GLY A 473 -4.31 4.13 -14.26
CA GLY A 473 -3.50 5.29 -14.64
C GLY A 473 -3.97 6.03 -15.90
N PHE A 474 -4.47 5.30 -16.91
CA PHE A 474 -4.74 5.83 -18.25
C PHE A 474 -6.09 5.42 -18.86
N LEU A 475 -7.01 4.84 -18.09
CA LEU A 475 -8.35 4.51 -18.60
C LEU A 475 -9.13 5.77 -18.96
N ASP A 476 -9.02 6.81 -18.14
CA ASP A 476 -9.62 8.12 -18.34
C ASP A 476 -8.72 9.25 -17.81
N GLY A 477 -9.25 10.48 -17.71
CA GLY A 477 -8.48 11.65 -17.29
C GLY A 477 -8.24 11.75 -15.78
N SER A 478 -8.80 10.85 -14.99
CA SER A 478 -8.70 10.82 -13.54
C SER A 478 -8.07 9.52 -13.04
N THR A 479 -8.22 9.25 -11.74
CA THR A 479 -7.89 7.98 -11.11
C THR A 479 -8.79 7.80 -9.88
N GLN A 480 -9.01 6.56 -9.44
CA GLN A 480 -10.01 6.27 -8.39
C GLN A 480 -9.73 7.08 -7.11
N GLU A 481 -8.46 7.20 -6.77
CA GLU A 481 -7.98 7.77 -5.51
C GLU A 481 -7.58 9.24 -5.61
N VAL A 482 -7.96 9.99 -6.67
CA VAL A 482 -7.65 11.43 -6.74
C VAL A 482 -8.11 12.17 -5.48
N LEU A 483 -7.13 12.73 -4.75
CA LEU A 483 -7.24 13.40 -3.45
C LEU A 483 -8.00 12.61 -2.36
N ASP A 484 -7.99 11.30 -2.47
CA ASP A 484 -8.11 10.42 -1.33
C ASP A 484 -6.74 10.36 -0.63
N HIS A 485 -6.46 11.36 0.21
CA HIS A 485 -5.11 11.64 0.74
C HIS A 485 -4.41 10.40 1.29
N TYR A 486 -5.16 9.55 1.99
CA TYR A 486 -4.67 8.33 2.61
C TYR A 486 -4.39 7.22 1.58
N TYR A 487 -5.40 6.84 0.78
CA TYR A 487 -5.23 5.74 -0.17
C TYR A 487 -4.28 6.08 -1.32
N LEU A 488 -4.33 7.31 -1.84
CA LEU A 488 -3.41 7.77 -2.88
C LEU A 488 -1.96 7.78 -2.40
N SER A 489 -1.72 8.03 -1.11
CA SER A 489 -0.38 7.96 -0.52
C SER A 489 0.18 6.53 -0.57
N ILE A 490 -0.62 5.53 -0.21
CA ILE A 490 -0.24 4.11 -0.34
C ILE A 490 0.07 3.78 -1.82
N THR A 491 -0.83 4.17 -2.72
CA THR A 491 -0.66 3.98 -4.17
C THR A 491 0.63 4.62 -4.70
N LEU A 492 0.90 5.88 -4.34
CA LEU A 492 2.09 6.61 -4.79
C LEU A 492 3.38 5.97 -4.24
N SER A 493 3.37 5.49 -3.00
CA SER A 493 4.47 4.71 -2.43
C SER A 493 4.76 3.46 -3.28
N GLY A 494 3.72 2.68 -3.63
CA GLY A 494 3.86 1.51 -4.51
C GLY A 494 4.39 1.87 -5.90
N GLN A 495 3.88 2.95 -6.52
CA GLN A 495 4.37 3.47 -7.81
C GLN A 495 5.87 3.81 -7.76
N LYS A 496 6.32 4.41 -6.66
CA LYS A 496 7.74 4.71 -6.44
C LYS A 496 8.58 3.46 -6.36
N MET A 497 8.11 2.43 -5.66
CA MET A 497 8.80 1.15 -5.55
C MET A 497 9.02 0.50 -6.92
N PHE A 498 8.03 0.57 -7.83
CA PHE A 498 8.22 0.10 -9.21
C PHE A 498 9.25 0.92 -9.97
N ALA A 499 9.14 2.25 -9.94
CA ALA A 499 10.05 3.15 -10.66
C ALA A 499 11.52 2.95 -10.24
N ASP A 500 11.73 2.67 -8.96
CA ASP A 500 13.05 2.58 -8.33
C ASP A 500 13.69 1.19 -8.43
N PHE A 501 12.89 0.14 -8.22
CA PHE A 501 13.40 -1.19 -7.89
C PHE A 501 12.86 -2.33 -8.76
N ALA A 502 11.90 -2.07 -9.65
CA ALA A 502 11.39 -3.12 -10.52
C ALA A 502 12.52 -3.75 -11.36
N PRO A 503 12.46 -5.07 -11.63
CA PRO A 503 13.64 -5.80 -12.10
C PRO A 503 14.07 -5.39 -13.52
N THR A 504 13.12 -5.13 -14.42
CA THR A 504 13.44 -4.82 -15.82
C THR A 504 13.30 -3.33 -16.15
N PRO A 505 13.98 -2.82 -17.19
CA PRO A 505 13.82 -1.44 -17.63
C PRO A 505 12.38 -1.05 -18.00
N VAL A 506 11.62 -1.95 -18.65
CA VAL A 506 10.22 -1.67 -19.00
C VAL A 506 9.33 -1.57 -17.75
N ASP A 507 9.55 -2.42 -16.74
CA ASP A 507 8.80 -2.33 -15.47
C ASP A 507 9.09 -1.00 -14.75
N ARG A 508 10.35 -0.57 -14.72
CA ARG A 508 10.75 0.72 -14.12
C ARG A 508 10.17 1.90 -14.88
N LEU A 509 10.11 1.83 -16.22
CA LEU A 509 9.52 2.91 -17.02
C LEU A 509 8.00 2.99 -16.82
N MET A 510 7.28 1.86 -16.70
CA MET A 510 5.86 1.86 -16.33
C MET A 510 5.66 2.53 -14.97
N GLY A 511 6.47 2.16 -13.97
CA GLY A 511 6.47 2.81 -12.66
C GLY A 511 6.76 4.31 -12.73
N ARG A 512 7.76 4.73 -13.51
CA ARG A 512 8.12 6.15 -13.69
C ARG A 512 6.99 6.95 -14.32
N ILE A 513 6.33 6.40 -15.34
CA ILE A 513 5.18 7.05 -16.00
C ILE A 513 4.02 7.22 -15.01
N LEU A 514 3.74 6.20 -14.18
CA LEU A 514 2.75 6.31 -13.11
C LEU A 514 3.10 7.38 -12.08
N VAL A 515 4.36 7.44 -11.63
CA VAL A 515 4.83 8.51 -10.73
C VAL A 515 4.71 9.89 -11.40
N ASP A 516 5.13 10.05 -12.66
CA ASP A 516 4.98 11.31 -13.41
C ASP A 516 3.51 11.72 -13.53
N ARG A 517 2.62 10.76 -13.78
CA ARG A 517 1.18 10.97 -13.86
C ARG A 517 0.60 11.45 -12.52
N THR A 518 0.91 10.77 -11.43
CA THR A 518 0.44 11.14 -10.09
C THR A 518 1.03 12.49 -9.65
N MET A 519 2.31 12.74 -9.89
CA MET A 519 2.95 14.02 -9.57
C MET A 519 2.39 15.17 -10.41
N GLU A 520 1.95 14.93 -11.65
CA GLU A 520 1.20 15.93 -12.41
C GLU A 520 -0.11 16.28 -11.73
N ILE A 521 -0.90 15.27 -11.35
CA ILE A 521 -2.19 15.47 -10.67
C ILE A 521 -1.98 16.26 -9.38
N LEU A 522 -1.03 15.86 -8.53
CA LEU A 522 -0.72 16.54 -7.28
C LEU A 522 -0.27 17.99 -7.52
N THR A 523 0.60 18.22 -8.50
CA THR A 523 1.07 19.58 -8.84
C THR A 523 -0.07 20.44 -9.34
N THR A 524 -0.97 19.90 -10.16
CA THR A 524 -2.15 20.62 -10.68
C THR A 524 -3.09 21.05 -9.56
N LEU A 525 -3.28 20.21 -8.54
CA LEU A 525 -4.26 20.42 -7.48
C LEU A 525 -3.69 21.15 -6.25
N TYR A 526 -2.36 21.19 -6.09
CA TYR A 526 -1.70 21.86 -4.96
C TYR A 526 -1.70 23.37 -5.11
N HIS A 527 -2.20 24.10 -4.11
CA HIS A 527 -2.18 25.55 -4.09
C HIS A 527 -1.03 26.09 -3.21
N PRO A 528 -0.07 26.88 -3.74
CA PRO A 528 1.12 27.31 -3.00
C PRO A 528 0.83 28.22 -1.80
N GLN A 529 -0.16 29.12 -1.90
CA GLN A 529 -0.54 29.99 -0.79
C GLN A 529 -1.33 29.25 0.30
N LEU A 530 -2.21 28.31 -0.06
CA LEU A 530 -2.96 27.53 0.94
C LEU A 530 -2.08 26.46 1.61
N ARG A 531 -1.05 26.00 0.89
CA ARG A 531 -0.27 24.77 1.17
C ARG A 531 -1.18 23.56 1.39
N ARG A 532 -2.18 23.42 0.51
CA ARG A 532 -3.20 22.38 0.52
C ARG A 532 -3.59 22.01 -0.90
N PHE A 533 -4.09 20.80 -1.08
CA PHE A 533 -4.71 20.39 -2.33
C PHE A 533 -6.18 20.85 -2.37
N VAL A 534 -6.59 21.42 -3.51
CA VAL A 534 -7.98 21.81 -3.75
C VAL A 534 -8.57 20.89 -4.82
N SER A 535 -9.25 19.83 -4.40
CA SER A 535 -10.09 19.01 -5.29
C SER A 535 -11.18 18.25 -4.52
N SER A 536 -12.22 17.80 -5.24
CA SER A 536 -13.22 16.88 -4.69
C SER A 536 -12.62 15.50 -4.40
N SER A 537 -13.19 14.78 -3.44
CA SER A 537 -12.70 13.46 -3.01
C SER A 537 -13.83 12.50 -2.62
N ASN A 538 -13.63 11.22 -2.93
CA ASN A 538 -14.61 10.17 -2.65
C ASN A 538 -14.51 9.65 -1.20
N ARG A 539 -13.38 9.02 -0.83
CA ARG A 539 -13.19 8.38 0.48
C ARG A 539 -12.20 9.12 1.39
N ALA A 540 -11.93 10.39 1.10
CA ALA A 540 -11.07 11.18 1.99
C ALA A 540 -11.68 11.28 3.38
N ARG A 541 -10.82 11.22 4.39
CA ARG A 541 -11.16 11.65 5.75
C ARG A 541 -11.17 13.17 5.80
N LEU A 542 -12.03 13.71 6.65
CA LEU A 542 -12.08 15.16 6.82
C LEU A 542 -10.77 15.73 7.39
N SER A 543 -10.05 14.94 8.23
CA SER A 543 -8.70 15.28 8.69
C SER A 543 -7.75 15.57 7.53
N GLY A 544 -7.72 14.73 6.48
CA GLY A 544 -6.88 14.91 5.28
C GLY A 544 -7.19 16.18 4.48
N VAL A 545 -8.46 16.61 4.48
CA VAL A 545 -8.90 17.83 3.81
C VAL A 545 -8.49 19.07 4.60
N LEU A 546 -8.53 19.00 5.93
CA LEU A 546 -8.27 20.13 6.82
C LEU A 546 -6.79 20.25 7.21
N VAL A 547 -6.23 19.21 7.84
CA VAL A 547 -4.95 19.31 8.57
C VAL A 547 -3.95 18.19 8.31
N GLU A 548 -4.38 16.95 8.16
CA GLU A 548 -3.49 15.79 8.04
C GLU A 548 -2.68 15.88 6.73
N GLN A 549 -1.41 15.51 6.81
CA GLN A 549 -0.46 15.56 5.70
C GLN A 549 0.15 14.19 5.51
N ASP A 550 -0.52 13.40 4.68
CA ASP A 550 -0.06 12.06 4.32
C ASP A 550 1.08 12.12 3.27
N GLY A 551 1.63 10.97 2.90
CA GLY A 551 2.88 10.86 2.12
C GLY A 551 2.88 11.60 0.78
N ILE A 552 1.72 11.86 0.14
CA ILE A 552 1.63 12.74 -1.04
C ILE A 552 2.17 14.17 -0.79
N TYR A 553 1.99 14.71 0.41
CA TYR A 553 2.58 16.01 0.78
C TYR A 553 4.09 15.90 0.95
N GLY A 554 4.57 14.80 1.56
CA GLY A 554 6.00 14.55 1.71
C GLY A 554 6.71 14.43 0.35
N ALA A 555 6.12 13.68 -0.59
CA ALA A 555 6.68 13.53 -1.94
C ALA A 555 6.84 14.91 -2.62
N LEU A 556 5.78 15.72 -2.59
CA LEU A 556 5.81 17.08 -3.15
C LEU A 556 6.75 18.03 -2.37
N HIS A 557 6.91 17.83 -1.06
CA HIS A 557 7.83 18.61 -0.22
C HIS A 557 9.28 18.45 -0.65
N THR A 558 9.68 17.24 -1.03
CA THR A 558 11.05 16.99 -1.54
C THR A 558 11.29 17.53 -2.96
N VAL A 559 10.22 17.86 -3.71
CA VAL A 559 10.33 18.48 -5.05
C VAL A 559 10.31 20.01 -4.96
N SER A 560 9.61 20.57 -3.97
CA SER A 560 9.49 22.00 -3.74
C SER A 560 10.77 22.57 -3.11
N LYS A 561 11.29 23.69 -3.63
CA LYS A 561 12.43 24.38 -3.02
C LYS A 561 12.02 25.03 -1.70
N GLN A 562 10.79 25.52 -1.63
CA GLN A 562 10.26 26.24 -0.48
C GLN A 562 9.59 25.32 0.57
N GLY A 563 9.39 24.05 0.22
CA GLY A 563 8.69 23.04 1.00
C GLY A 563 7.17 23.22 1.02
N VAL A 564 6.41 22.12 0.96
CA VAL A 564 4.93 22.18 0.96
C VAL A 564 4.25 21.86 2.29
N VAL A 565 4.93 21.18 3.23
CA VAL A 565 4.31 20.73 4.48
C VAL A 565 4.22 21.83 5.55
N LYS A 566 3.05 21.98 6.14
CA LYS A 566 2.83 22.71 7.40
C LYS A 566 3.42 21.89 8.56
N TYR A 567 3.74 22.54 9.67
CA TYR A 567 4.14 21.86 10.91
C TYR A 567 5.35 20.90 10.78
N ALA A 568 6.31 21.20 9.90
CA ALA A 568 7.51 20.38 9.68
C ALA A 568 8.35 20.18 10.96
N ASP A 569 8.19 21.07 11.94
CA ASP A 569 8.83 21.06 13.25
C ASP A 569 8.16 20.11 14.26
N ARG A 570 7.00 19.53 13.92
CA ARG A 570 6.21 18.68 14.83
C ARG A 570 6.54 17.20 14.65
N PRO A 571 6.61 16.42 15.75
CA PRO A 571 6.84 14.98 15.68
C PRO A 571 5.66 14.25 15.02
N PHE A 572 5.88 12.99 14.61
CA PHE A 572 4.88 12.14 13.95
C PHE A 572 3.53 12.05 14.68
N ASP A 573 3.53 11.96 16.01
CA ASP A 573 2.33 11.79 16.84
C ASP A 573 1.60 13.11 17.17
N ALA A 574 2.06 14.24 16.62
CA ALA A 574 1.49 15.54 16.87
C ALA A 574 0.04 15.67 16.38
N LYS A 575 -0.74 16.45 17.13
CA LYS A 575 -2.15 16.74 16.85
C LYS A 575 -2.42 18.24 16.84
N VAL A 576 -3.37 18.65 16.01
CA VAL A 576 -3.89 20.02 15.90
C VAL A 576 -5.41 19.94 15.87
N HIS A 577 -6.08 20.63 16.80
CA HIS A 577 -7.53 20.49 17.05
C HIS A 577 -7.97 19.03 17.20
N GLY A 578 -7.14 18.21 17.86
CA GLY A 578 -7.38 16.78 18.07
C GLY A 578 -7.13 15.88 16.86
N MET A 579 -6.97 16.43 15.66
CA MET A 579 -6.68 15.71 14.41
C MET A 579 -5.17 15.50 14.23
N PRO A 580 -4.73 14.41 13.58
CA PRO A 580 -3.31 14.15 13.35
C PRO A 580 -2.70 15.13 12.34
N VAL A 581 -1.44 15.53 12.58
CA VAL A 581 -0.68 16.35 11.63
C VAL A 581 -0.17 15.51 10.46
N TRP A 582 0.25 14.27 10.72
CA TRP A 582 0.87 13.37 9.77
C TRP A 582 0.00 12.14 9.50
N GLY A 583 0.00 11.67 8.25
CA GLY A 583 -0.61 10.40 7.88
C GLY A 583 0.22 9.20 8.37
N TYR A 584 -0.44 8.08 8.66
CA TYR A 584 0.16 6.96 9.39
C TYR A 584 0.60 5.76 8.53
N ASP A 585 -0.08 5.48 7.40
CA ASP A 585 0.29 4.35 6.53
C ASP A 585 1.32 4.72 5.45
N PHE A 586 1.49 6.00 5.10
CA PHE A 586 2.68 6.47 4.37
C PHE A 586 3.35 7.64 5.13
N PRO A 587 4.00 7.34 6.26
CA PRO A 587 4.54 8.35 7.17
C PRO A 587 5.71 9.13 6.53
N PRO A 588 6.01 10.35 7.03
CA PRO A 588 7.04 11.21 6.44
C PRO A 588 8.43 10.53 6.41
N GLY A 589 8.76 9.73 7.42
CA GLY A 589 10.02 8.96 7.43
C GLY A 589 10.15 7.97 6.26
N ARG A 590 9.06 7.31 5.84
CA ARG A 590 9.09 6.39 4.68
C ARG A 590 9.28 7.17 3.39
N VAL A 591 8.64 8.33 3.27
CA VAL A 591 8.85 9.23 2.12
C VAL A 591 10.33 9.61 2.03
N ALA A 592 10.96 9.99 3.14
CA ALA A 592 12.38 10.33 3.17
C ALA A 592 13.25 9.17 2.67
N MET A 593 12.97 7.93 3.10
CA MET A 593 13.72 6.75 2.68
C MET A 593 13.54 6.44 1.18
N GLN A 594 12.32 6.57 0.63
CA GLN A 594 12.07 6.39 -0.80
C GLN A 594 12.69 7.51 -1.67
N SER A 595 12.83 8.72 -1.12
CA SER A 595 13.48 9.85 -1.81
C SER A 595 14.99 9.68 -2.00
N LEU A 596 15.64 8.80 -1.23
CA LEU A 596 17.09 8.57 -1.34
C LEU A 596 17.53 7.96 -2.68
N GLN A 597 16.65 7.21 -3.33
CA GLN A 597 17.01 6.48 -4.55
C GLN A 597 16.96 7.36 -5.81
N GLN A 598 15.83 8.02 -6.05
CA GLN A 598 15.63 8.98 -7.15
C GLN A 598 14.52 9.98 -6.78
N PRO A 599 14.49 11.19 -7.38
CA PRO A 599 13.49 12.18 -7.06
C PRO A 599 12.10 11.72 -7.52
N TRP A 600 11.10 12.23 -6.82
CA TRP A 600 9.70 12.05 -7.19
C TRP A 600 9.36 12.71 -8.52
N ALA A 601 10.05 13.80 -8.90
CA ALA A 601 9.88 14.46 -10.18
C ALA A 601 11.16 15.20 -10.60
N PRO A 602 11.32 15.57 -11.88
CA PRO A 602 12.41 16.43 -12.32
C PRO A 602 12.44 17.79 -11.60
N ALA A 603 13.64 18.32 -11.36
CA ALA A 603 13.83 19.55 -10.57
C ALA A 603 13.12 20.80 -11.14
N TRP A 604 12.86 20.86 -12.44
CA TRP A 604 12.12 21.99 -13.04
C TRP A 604 10.66 22.05 -12.58
N LEU A 605 10.08 20.93 -12.13
CA LEU A 605 8.71 20.88 -11.61
C LEU A 605 8.53 21.77 -10.37
N SER A 606 9.60 22.04 -9.62
CA SER A 606 9.60 22.94 -8.46
C SER A 606 8.99 24.31 -8.77
N GLY A 607 9.21 24.85 -9.97
CA GLY A 607 8.63 26.14 -10.39
C GLY A 607 7.11 26.11 -10.50
N LEU A 608 6.52 24.98 -10.92
CA LEU A 608 5.07 24.80 -10.98
C LEU A 608 4.43 24.54 -9.61
N VAL A 609 5.24 24.23 -8.60
CA VAL A 609 4.78 24.06 -7.21
C VAL A 609 4.90 25.38 -6.47
N ASP A 610 6.07 26.02 -6.50
CA ASP A 610 6.41 27.17 -5.68
C ASP A 610 5.97 28.50 -6.32
N ASP A 611 6.23 28.64 -7.62
CA ASP A 611 6.01 29.85 -8.43
C ASP A 611 4.83 29.68 -9.39
N LYS A 612 3.86 28.84 -9.01
CA LYS A 612 2.72 28.45 -9.86
C LYS A 612 2.05 29.68 -10.49
N PRO A 613 1.93 29.73 -11.85
CA PRO A 613 1.25 30.82 -12.51
C PRO A 613 -0.26 30.66 -12.30
N VAL A 614 -0.85 31.49 -11.45
CA VAL A 614 -2.30 31.50 -11.22
C VAL A 614 -2.98 32.50 -12.19
N PRO A 615 -4.20 32.20 -12.69
CA PRO A 615 -5.02 31.05 -12.33
C PRO A 615 -4.52 29.73 -12.92
N PHE A 616 -4.80 28.64 -12.19
CA PHE A 616 -4.48 27.28 -12.62
C PHE A 616 -5.75 26.43 -12.62
N GLU A 617 -5.94 25.61 -13.66
CA GLU A 617 -7.20 24.89 -13.85
C GLU A 617 -6.99 23.43 -14.25
N GLU A 618 -8.00 22.62 -13.92
CA GLU A 618 -8.17 21.25 -14.37
C GLU A 618 -9.59 21.06 -14.93
N THR A 619 -9.68 20.38 -16.07
CA THR A 619 -10.87 19.64 -16.48
C THR A 619 -10.48 18.20 -16.83
N SER A 620 -11.15 17.21 -16.24
CA SER A 620 -10.89 15.82 -16.56
C SER A 620 -12.16 14.97 -16.61
N THR A 621 -12.13 13.95 -17.46
CA THR A 621 -13.12 12.88 -17.50
C THR A 621 -12.93 11.93 -16.32
N GLU A 622 -14.03 11.40 -15.82
CA GLU A 622 -14.10 10.32 -14.83
C GLU A 622 -15.14 9.32 -15.32
N THR A 623 -14.69 8.15 -15.76
CA THR A 623 -15.57 7.10 -16.29
C THR A 623 -16.02 6.13 -15.20
N THR A 624 -15.41 6.21 -14.00
CA THR A 624 -15.53 5.25 -12.90
C THR A 624 -15.50 3.82 -13.42
N ARG A 625 -14.27 3.30 -13.59
CA ARG A 625 -14.03 1.93 -14.09
C ARG A 625 -14.61 1.67 -15.50
N GLY A 626 -14.76 2.72 -16.32
CA GLY A 626 -15.23 2.60 -17.71
C GLY A 626 -16.75 2.49 -17.89
N TYR A 627 -17.54 2.63 -16.82
CA TYR A 627 -19.00 2.45 -16.86
C TYR A 627 -19.76 3.70 -17.36
N PHE A 628 -19.28 4.91 -17.07
CA PHE A 628 -19.96 6.14 -17.48
C PHE A 628 -19.57 6.56 -18.91
N LYS A 629 -20.55 6.47 -19.82
CA LYS A 629 -20.47 6.92 -21.21
C LYS A 629 -21.75 7.71 -21.54
N PRO A 630 -21.69 9.04 -21.76
CA PRO A 630 -20.51 9.93 -21.61
C PRO A 630 -19.95 9.96 -20.18
N PRO A 631 -18.68 10.38 -19.99
CA PRO A 631 -18.04 10.41 -18.68
C PRO A 631 -18.63 11.48 -17.75
N LEU A 632 -18.35 11.33 -16.46
CA LEU A 632 -18.51 12.37 -15.45
C LEU A 632 -17.34 13.37 -15.54
N TRP A 633 -17.49 14.52 -14.89
CA TRP A 633 -16.55 15.64 -15.06
C TRP A 633 -16.04 16.16 -13.72
N ARG A 634 -14.71 16.26 -13.62
CA ARG A 634 -14.02 16.90 -12.50
C ARG A 634 -13.50 18.26 -12.92
N ARG A 635 -13.60 19.23 -12.01
CA ARG A 635 -13.10 20.60 -12.18
C ARG A 635 -12.36 21.03 -10.93
N SER A 636 -11.23 21.69 -11.15
CA SER A 636 -10.49 22.39 -10.09
C SER A 636 -10.01 23.74 -10.64
N TYR A 637 -10.10 24.78 -9.81
CA TYR A 637 -9.65 26.13 -10.13
C TYR A 637 -8.86 26.68 -8.95
N LEU A 638 -7.64 27.14 -9.20
CA LEU A 638 -6.77 27.79 -8.24
C LEU A 638 -6.62 29.25 -8.63
N GLY A 639 -7.19 30.15 -7.83
CA GLY A 639 -6.95 31.58 -7.90
C GLY A 639 -5.67 31.98 -7.17
N ARG A 640 -5.54 33.27 -6.82
CA ARG A 640 -4.37 33.74 -6.09
C ARG A 640 -4.41 33.36 -4.62
N TRP A 641 -5.54 33.62 -3.96
CA TRP A 641 -5.70 33.45 -2.52
C TRP A 641 -6.76 32.40 -2.17
N HIS A 642 -7.33 31.73 -3.17
CA HIS A 642 -8.44 30.81 -3.02
C HIS A 642 -8.43 29.72 -4.08
N GLY A 643 -9.18 28.64 -3.84
CA GLY A 643 -9.48 27.64 -4.85
C GLY A 643 -10.87 27.05 -4.68
N LEU A 644 -11.45 26.61 -5.79
CA LEU A 644 -12.75 25.94 -5.87
C LEU A 644 -12.62 24.66 -6.69
N ALA A 645 -13.18 23.57 -6.20
CA ALA A 645 -13.23 22.32 -6.95
C ALA A 645 -14.50 21.52 -6.71
N SER A 646 -14.86 20.72 -7.71
CA SER A 646 -16.04 19.87 -7.68
C SER A 646 -15.94 18.67 -8.62
N THR A 647 -16.83 17.71 -8.41
CA THR A 647 -17.24 16.74 -9.43
C THR A 647 -18.71 16.93 -9.72
N ASP A 648 -19.10 16.79 -10.99
CA ASP A 648 -20.48 17.03 -11.39
C ASP A 648 -21.47 16.05 -10.74
N ILE A 649 -21.10 14.77 -10.62
CA ILE A 649 -21.87 13.72 -9.96
C ILE A 649 -20.89 12.76 -9.25
N ARG A 650 -20.89 12.67 -7.91
CA ARG A 650 -19.99 11.73 -7.21
C ARG A 650 -20.57 11.11 -5.94
N GLY A 651 -21.14 11.91 -5.04
CA GLY A 651 -21.68 11.39 -3.77
C GLY A 651 -20.59 10.87 -2.84
N GLY A 652 -19.47 11.59 -2.78
CA GLY A 652 -18.33 11.27 -1.93
C GLY A 652 -18.28 12.12 -0.64
N THR A 653 -17.23 11.93 0.16
CA THR A 653 -17.03 12.73 1.38
C THR A 653 -16.94 14.22 1.07
N VAL A 654 -16.28 14.63 -0.02
CA VAL A 654 -16.19 16.04 -0.41
C VAL A 654 -16.49 16.20 -1.90
N ASP A 655 -17.75 16.46 -2.23
CA ASP A 655 -18.19 16.69 -3.61
C ASP A 655 -17.85 18.10 -4.12
N VAL A 656 -17.91 19.10 -3.23
CA VAL A 656 -17.54 20.49 -3.50
C VAL A 656 -16.64 21.00 -2.38
N LEU A 657 -15.50 21.58 -2.76
CA LEU A 657 -14.51 22.14 -1.85
C LEU A 657 -14.16 23.57 -2.27
N GLY A 658 -14.38 24.52 -1.37
CA GLY A 658 -13.76 25.85 -1.43
C GLY A 658 -12.71 25.98 -0.33
N GLN A 659 -11.54 26.53 -0.62
CA GLN A 659 -10.53 26.84 0.40
C GLN A 659 -9.85 28.17 0.10
N TRP A 660 -9.46 28.91 1.15
CA TRP A 660 -8.84 30.22 0.98
C TRP A 660 -7.95 30.60 2.17
N VAL A 661 -7.06 31.57 1.95
CA VAL A 661 -6.31 32.23 3.03
C VAL A 661 -7.01 33.52 3.48
N ARG A 662 -6.87 33.83 4.77
CA ARG A 662 -7.40 35.08 5.35
C ARG A 662 -6.49 36.27 5.09
N THR A 663 -5.19 36.05 5.07
CA THR A 663 -4.17 37.07 4.86
C THR A 663 -3.51 36.87 3.51
N ALA A 664 -3.02 37.95 2.87
CA ALA A 664 -2.21 37.87 1.64
C ALA A 664 -0.80 37.33 1.92
N ALA A 665 -0.74 36.12 2.47
CA ALA A 665 0.46 35.43 2.86
C ALA A 665 0.25 33.93 2.74
N ARG A 666 1.35 33.20 2.55
CA ARG A 666 1.32 31.74 2.57
C ARG A 666 0.91 31.24 3.94
N SER A 667 -0.06 30.33 3.97
CA SER A 667 -0.51 29.69 5.18
C SER A 667 0.55 28.73 5.72
N THR A 668 0.78 28.80 7.03
CA THR A 668 1.69 27.90 7.76
C THR A 668 0.95 26.98 8.73
N ARG A 669 -0.32 27.29 9.04
CA ARG A 669 -1.16 26.55 9.99
C ARG A 669 -2.59 26.37 9.46
N LEU A 670 -3.45 25.67 10.19
CA LEU A 670 -4.86 25.43 9.81
C LEU A 670 -5.69 26.71 10.01
N GLU A 671 -5.35 27.46 11.06
CA GLU A 671 -6.01 28.67 11.52
C GLU A 671 -5.89 29.83 10.53
N ASP A 672 -4.98 29.75 9.55
CA ASP A 672 -4.86 30.76 8.50
C ASP A 672 -5.86 30.51 7.34
N LEU A 673 -6.53 29.34 7.33
CA LEU A 673 -7.40 28.89 6.23
C LEU A 673 -8.88 28.92 6.56
N GLY A 674 -9.68 29.41 5.62
CA GLY A 674 -11.10 29.10 5.55
C GLY A 674 -11.37 27.92 4.63
N THR A 675 -12.40 27.14 4.94
CA THR A 675 -12.84 26.03 4.10
C THR A 675 -14.35 26.03 3.99
N LEU A 676 -14.85 25.61 2.83
CA LEU A 676 -16.25 25.43 2.53
C LEU A 676 -16.47 24.01 1.98
N THR A 677 -17.48 23.33 2.50
CA THR A 677 -17.99 22.07 1.94
C THR A 677 -19.50 22.15 1.74
N VAL A 678 -20.04 21.41 0.78
CA VAL A 678 -21.48 21.41 0.45
C VAL A 678 -22.03 20.00 0.45
N ARG A 679 -23.22 19.78 1.03
CA ARG A 679 -23.91 18.48 1.05
C ARG A 679 -25.42 18.61 1.11
N TYR A 680 -26.11 17.50 0.84
CA TYR A 680 -27.52 17.33 1.18
C TYR A 680 -27.64 16.52 2.49
N ALA A 681 -28.32 17.07 3.48
CA ALA A 681 -28.42 16.48 4.82
C ALA A 681 -29.87 16.25 5.23
N ALA A 682 -30.08 15.20 6.03
CA ALA A 682 -31.31 14.96 6.76
C ALA A 682 -31.07 15.25 8.24
N ASN A 683 -32.12 15.71 8.92
CA ASN A 683 -32.10 15.98 10.36
C ASN A 683 -30.96 16.95 10.73
N ARG A 684 -30.25 16.70 11.84
CA ARG A 684 -29.11 17.52 12.22
C ARG A 684 -27.93 17.23 11.29
N PRO A 685 -27.42 18.21 10.53
CA PRO A 685 -26.34 17.97 9.57
C PRO A 685 -25.05 17.53 10.26
N ASP A 686 -24.57 16.33 9.94
CA ASP A 686 -23.22 15.87 10.28
C ASP A 686 -22.33 15.99 9.03
N LEU A 687 -21.41 16.95 9.07
CA LEU A 687 -20.45 17.17 7.98
C LEU A 687 -19.08 16.54 8.25
N VAL A 688 -18.93 15.87 9.39
CA VAL A 688 -17.63 15.44 9.95
C VAL A 688 -17.49 13.92 9.95
N THR A 689 -18.46 13.21 10.50
CA THR A 689 -18.28 11.80 10.88
C THR A 689 -18.21 10.92 9.66
N THR A 690 -17.07 10.27 9.47
CA THR A 690 -16.87 9.22 8.46
C THR A 690 -17.09 7.84 9.05
N ARG A 691 -17.61 6.92 8.25
CA ARG A 691 -17.57 5.47 8.46
C ARG A 691 -16.88 4.87 7.25
N GLU A 692 -15.77 4.16 7.46
CA GLU A 692 -14.95 3.61 6.37
C GLU A 692 -14.52 4.68 5.33
N GLY A 693 -14.35 5.93 5.79
CA GLY A 693 -13.99 7.06 4.93
C GLY A 693 -15.15 7.71 4.15
N VAL A 694 -16.41 7.29 4.37
CA VAL A 694 -17.61 7.86 3.74
C VAL A 694 -18.56 8.42 4.79
N ILE A 695 -19.26 9.52 4.50
CA ILE A 695 -20.22 10.14 5.45
C ILE A 695 -21.64 9.71 5.05
N PRO A 696 -22.53 9.33 6.01
CA PRO A 696 -23.93 9.04 5.70
C PRO A 696 -24.57 10.20 4.92
N GLN A 697 -25.04 9.93 3.70
CA GLN A 697 -25.61 10.94 2.80
C GLN A 697 -27.13 10.79 2.71
N ALA A 698 -27.85 11.88 2.94
CA ALA A 698 -29.30 11.90 2.74
C ALA A 698 -29.70 12.18 1.28
N GLY A 699 -28.73 12.57 0.46
CA GLY A 699 -28.96 12.99 -0.91
C GLY A 699 -27.67 13.28 -1.65
N LEU A 700 -27.81 13.79 -2.87
CA LEU A 700 -26.72 14.01 -3.79
C LEU A 700 -26.63 15.48 -4.21
N THR A 701 -25.41 15.93 -4.51
CA THR A 701 -25.17 17.21 -5.18
C THR A 701 -24.85 16.98 -6.66
N LEU A 702 -25.46 17.77 -7.53
CA LEU A 702 -25.15 17.89 -8.94
C LEU A 702 -24.50 19.25 -9.19
N THR A 703 -23.30 19.26 -9.77
CA THR A 703 -22.52 20.50 -9.87
C THR A 703 -22.13 20.81 -11.31
N TYR A 704 -22.34 22.06 -11.73
CA TYR A 704 -21.68 22.64 -12.90
C TYR A 704 -20.71 23.73 -12.45
N GLN A 705 -19.41 23.45 -12.56
CA GLN A 705 -18.36 24.41 -12.24
C GLN A 705 -17.72 24.98 -13.51
N SER A 706 -17.50 26.29 -13.50
CA SER A 706 -16.65 27.02 -14.45
C SER A 706 -15.76 27.98 -13.68
N ARG A 707 -14.45 27.72 -13.70
CA ARG A 707 -13.45 28.49 -12.94
C ARG A 707 -13.78 28.58 -11.43
N ASN A 708 -13.76 29.78 -10.88
CA ASN A 708 -14.10 30.17 -9.50
C ASN A 708 -15.62 30.18 -9.19
N ARG A 709 -16.46 29.66 -10.10
CA ARG A 709 -17.93 29.67 -9.99
C ARG A 709 -18.51 28.28 -10.11
N ALA A 710 -19.55 27.98 -9.32
CA ALA A 710 -20.28 26.72 -9.42
C ALA A 710 -21.79 26.92 -9.24
N ILE A 711 -22.59 26.29 -10.10
CA ILE A 711 -24.02 26.09 -9.90
C ILE A 711 -24.19 24.71 -9.28
N ILE A 712 -24.70 24.67 -8.05
CA ILE A 712 -24.86 23.46 -7.25
C ILE A 712 -26.35 23.22 -7.05
N PHE A 713 -26.82 22.11 -7.58
CA PHE A 713 -28.16 21.58 -7.34
C PHE A 713 -28.07 20.43 -6.35
N ALA A 714 -29.04 20.25 -5.47
CA ALA A 714 -29.07 19.12 -4.58
C ALA A 714 -30.50 18.60 -4.35
N LYS A 715 -30.59 17.30 -4.08
CA LYS A 715 -31.85 16.60 -3.81
C LYS A 715 -31.63 15.40 -2.88
N PRO A 716 -32.67 14.90 -2.19
CA PRO A 716 -32.62 13.64 -1.48
C PRO A 716 -32.28 12.46 -2.40
N HIS A 717 -31.81 11.36 -1.84
CA HIS A 717 -31.67 10.12 -2.59
C HIS A 717 -33.03 9.63 -3.08
N ALA A 718 -33.08 9.20 -4.35
CA ALA A 718 -34.23 8.50 -4.91
C ALA A 718 -34.29 7.05 -4.41
N ASN A 719 -33.15 6.46 -4.02
CA ASN A 719 -33.12 5.19 -3.30
C ASN A 719 -33.62 5.40 -1.86
N ARG A 720 -34.79 4.84 -1.57
CA ARG A 720 -35.49 5.01 -0.29
C ARG A 720 -34.75 4.37 0.88
N GLU A 721 -34.03 3.27 0.67
CA GLU A 721 -33.26 2.61 1.72
C GLU A 721 -32.04 3.44 2.11
N TRP A 722 -31.35 4.04 1.14
CA TRP A 722 -30.23 4.96 1.42
C TRP A 722 -30.71 6.19 2.21
N LEU A 723 -31.85 6.77 1.81
CA LEU A 723 -32.45 7.87 2.56
C LEU A 723 -32.85 7.43 3.98
N ARG A 724 -33.42 6.23 4.13
CA ARG A 724 -33.79 5.66 5.44
C ARG A 724 -32.58 5.48 6.35
N GLU A 725 -31.47 4.99 5.81
CA GLU A 725 -30.21 4.86 6.54
C GLU A 725 -29.71 6.22 7.06
N ALA A 726 -29.72 7.25 6.21
CA ALA A 726 -29.29 8.60 6.58
C ALA A 726 -30.23 9.28 7.59
N VAL A 727 -31.54 9.01 7.53
CA VAL A 727 -32.52 9.54 8.50
C VAL A 727 -32.38 8.87 9.87
N GLY A 728 -32.05 7.57 9.89
CA GLY A 728 -31.93 6.80 11.12
C GLY A 728 -33.28 6.52 11.80
N LYS A 729 -33.23 6.17 13.08
CA LYS A 729 -34.40 5.72 13.86
C LYS A 729 -35.26 6.85 14.42
N ASP A 730 -34.73 8.07 14.46
CA ASP A 730 -35.37 9.23 15.11
C ASP A 730 -36.51 9.83 14.26
N GLY A 731 -36.71 9.33 13.04
CA GLY A 731 -37.64 9.89 12.07
C GLY A 731 -37.08 11.15 11.39
N LEU A 732 -37.84 11.69 10.46
CA LEU A 732 -37.44 12.82 9.62
C LEU A 732 -38.08 14.12 10.12
N PHE A 733 -37.26 15.13 10.44
CA PHE A 733 -37.71 16.48 10.79
C PHE A 733 -37.05 17.59 9.97
N GLN A 734 -35.91 17.33 9.31
CA GLN A 734 -35.24 18.29 8.43
C GLN A 734 -34.71 17.62 7.15
N LEU A 735 -34.80 18.34 6.03
CA LEU A 735 -34.08 18.05 4.79
C LEU A 735 -33.55 19.37 4.25
N ALA A 736 -32.26 19.44 3.96
CA ALA A 736 -31.64 20.67 3.52
C ALA A 736 -30.41 20.46 2.64
N THR A 737 -30.18 21.41 1.72
CA THR A 737 -28.85 21.66 1.17
C THR A 737 -28.07 22.50 2.16
N VAL A 738 -26.91 21.99 2.60
CA VAL A 738 -26.11 22.58 3.68
C VAL A 738 -24.73 22.95 3.15
N ILE A 739 -24.34 24.20 3.37
CA ILE A 739 -22.96 24.67 3.21
C ILE A 739 -22.33 24.75 4.60
N GLY A 740 -21.25 24.01 4.82
CA GLY A 740 -20.42 24.10 6.02
C GLY A 740 -19.28 25.10 5.81
N LEU A 741 -19.21 26.14 6.62
CA LEU A 741 -18.11 27.10 6.66
C LEU A 741 -17.19 26.78 7.85
N TRP A 742 -15.98 26.33 7.56
CA TRP A 742 -14.99 25.92 8.54
C TRP A 742 -14.01 27.06 8.82
N ASN A 743 -13.86 27.40 10.11
CA ASN A 743 -12.94 28.41 10.58
C ASN A 743 -12.41 28.00 11.96
N PHE A 744 -11.10 27.74 12.01
CA PHE A 744 -10.39 27.29 13.20
C PHE A 744 -9.57 28.40 13.86
N ALA A 745 -9.65 29.65 13.38
CA ALA A 745 -8.96 30.77 14.00
C ALA A 745 -9.50 31.04 15.41
N ASP A 746 -8.61 31.41 16.33
CA ASP A 746 -8.96 31.72 17.73
C ASP A 746 -10.01 32.83 17.83
N SER A 747 -9.94 33.80 16.91
CA SER A 747 -10.95 34.85 16.72
C SER A 747 -11.46 34.81 15.29
N LYS A 748 -12.78 34.67 15.14
CA LYS A 748 -13.44 34.63 13.83
C LYS A 748 -13.65 36.05 13.33
N THR A 749 -12.78 36.51 12.42
CA THR A 749 -12.76 37.89 11.90
C THR A 749 -13.56 38.08 10.61
N TRP A 750 -14.28 37.07 10.15
CA TRP A 750 -15.07 37.17 8.93
C TRP A 750 -16.34 38.02 9.12
N ASP A 751 -16.70 38.77 8.08
CA ASP A 751 -17.95 39.52 8.04
C ASP A 751 -18.92 38.85 7.06
N ILE A 752 -20.16 38.66 7.49
CA ILE A 752 -21.22 38.10 6.66
C ILE A 752 -22.25 39.17 6.38
N TYR A 753 -22.60 39.34 5.12
CA TYR A 753 -23.61 40.28 4.65
C TYR A 753 -24.74 39.50 3.99
N VAL A 754 -25.97 39.91 4.27
CA VAL A 754 -27.16 39.52 3.51
C VAL A 754 -27.63 40.75 2.77
N ASP A 755 -27.56 40.67 1.43
CA ASP A 755 -27.63 41.81 0.52
C ASP A 755 -26.58 42.86 0.89
N ASP A 756 -27.01 44.08 1.25
CA ASP A 756 -26.11 45.18 1.65
C ASP A 756 -26.00 45.32 3.19
N ARG A 757 -26.50 44.37 3.98
CA ARG A 757 -26.55 44.47 5.46
C ARG A 757 -25.67 43.42 6.14
N LYS A 758 -24.81 43.88 7.05
CA LYS A 758 -24.01 43.00 7.90
C LYS A 758 -24.90 42.22 8.88
N VAL A 759 -24.61 40.93 9.04
CA VAL A 759 -25.26 40.06 10.01
C VAL A 759 -24.54 40.18 11.35
N GLU A 760 -25.25 40.68 12.36
CA GLU A 760 -24.70 40.93 13.71
C GLU A 760 -24.94 39.77 14.71
N SER A 761 -25.83 38.83 14.39
CA SER A 761 -26.15 37.70 15.28
C SER A 761 -26.64 36.46 14.53
N PHE A 762 -26.46 35.29 15.15
CA PHE A 762 -26.90 33.99 14.64
C PHE A 762 -27.81 33.29 15.68
N PRO A 763 -28.81 32.49 15.26
CA PRO A 763 -29.15 32.17 13.87
C PRO A 763 -29.77 33.36 13.13
N HIS A 764 -29.48 33.48 11.83
CA HIS A 764 -30.04 34.50 10.95
C HIS A 764 -30.88 33.83 9.86
N ARG A 765 -32.13 34.27 9.68
CA ARG A 765 -33.04 33.72 8.67
C ARG A 765 -33.15 34.67 7.48
N LEU A 766 -33.19 34.11 6.29
CA LEU A 766 -33.31 34.85 5.03
C LEU A 766 -34.12 34.05 4.00
N THR A 767 -34.46 34.73 2.90
CA THR A 767 -35.20 34.13 1.78
C THR A 767 -34.29 33.79 0.60
N ALA A 768 -34.75 32.93 -0.32
CA ALA A 768 -33.95 32.55 -1.49
C ALA A 768 -33.71 33.69 -2.51
N ARG A 769 -34.33 34.86 -2.32
CA ARG A 769 -34.10 36.04 -3.16
C ARG A 769 -32.91 36.88 -2.73
N GLN A 770 -32.41 36.64 -1.51
CA GLN A 770 -31.35 37.44 -0.90
C GLN A 770 -29.99 36.81 -1.13
N ARG A 771 -28.96 37.64 -1.24
CA ARG A 771 -27.59 37.21 -1.54
C ARG A 771 -26.78 37.18 -0.26
N ILE A 772 -25.97 36.14 -0.06
CA ILE A 772 -25.05 36.07 1.06
C ILE A 772 -23.65 36.39 0.54
N LEU A 773 -23.00 37.40 1.11
CA LEU A 773 -21.60 37.72 0.85
C LEU A 773 -20.79 37.48 2.12
N VAL A 774 -19.62 36.87 1.97
CA VAL A 774 -18.67 36.64 3.06
C VAL A 774 -17.38 37.34 2.72
N ARG A 775 -16.88 38.16 3.65
CA ARG A 775 -15.54 38.73 3.63
C ARG A 775 -14.71 38.01 4.69
N ASP A 776 -13.69 37.28 4.28
CA ASP A 776 -12.72 36.67 5.22
C ASP A 776 -11.31 37.15 4.85
N GLY A 777 -10.98 38.34 5.36
CA GLY A 777 -9.73 39.01 5.08
C GLY A 777 -9.55 39.38 3.60
N VAL A 778 -8.60 38.75 2.91
CA VAL A 778 -8.29 39.02 1.48
C VAL A 778 -9.11 38.21 0.48
N THR A 779 -9.95 37.29 0.95
CA THR A 779 -10.82 36.46 0.12
C THR A 779 -12.30 36.77 0.37
N TYR A 780 -13.07 36.69 -0.70
CA TYR A 780 -14.49 37.00 -0.75
C TYR A 780 -15.26 35.81 -1.33
N LEU A 781 -16.46 35.59 -0.83
CA LEU A 781 -17.35 34.52 -1.29
C LEU A 781 -18.76 35.06 -1.44
N ALA A 782 -19.38 34.77 -2.58
CA ALA A 782 -20.80 34.98 -2.81
C ALA A 782 -21.52 33.63 -2.85
N ILE A 783 -22.64 33.56 -2.12
CA ILE A 783 -23.54 32.42 -2.09
C ILE A 783 -24.92 32.95 -2.48
N LEU A 784 -25.39 32.55 -3.66
CA LEU A 784 -26.69 32.95 -4.19
C LEU A 784 -27.64 31.75 -4.13
N PRO A 785 -28.67 31.79 -3.27
CA PRO A 785 -29.66 30.72 -3.20
C PRO A 785 -30.41 30.49 -4.51
N LEU A 786 -30.67 29.22 -4.83
CA LEU A 786 -31.64 28.83 -5.85
C LEU A 786 -33.03 28.63 -5.23
N PRO A 787 -34.13 28.70 -6.02
CA PRO A 787 -35.44 28.28 -5.56
C PRO A 787 -35.41 26.82 -5.08
N ALA A 788 -36.12 26.54 -3.99
CA ALA A 788 -36.21 25.20 -3.41
C ALA A 788 -37.65 24.78 -3.15
N ALA A 789 -37.94 23.49 -3.38
CA ALA A 789 -39.22 22.88 -3.06
C ALA A 789 -39.54 23.03 -1.56
N ASP A 790 -40.82 23.26 -1.23
CA ASP A 790 -41.30 23.38 0.14
C ASP A 790 -42.14 22.15 0.52
N LEU A 791 -41.62 21.36 1.47
CA LEU A 791 -42.27 20.17 2.02
C LEU A 791 -42.86 20.42 3.41
N GLY A 792 -43.12 21.69 3.75
CA GLY A 792 -43.58 22.14 5.06
C GLY A 792 -42.42 22.57 5.95
N ARG A 793 -41.62 23.54 5.48
CA ARG A 793 -40.54 24.19 6.24
C ARG A 793 -41.05 25.42 6.99
N ASP A 794 -40.54 25.64 8.21
CA ASP A 794 -40.81 26.85 9.00
C ASP A 794 -39.77 27.98 8.79
N ALA A 795 -38.71 27.70 8.03
CA ALA A 795 -37.70 28.65 7.58
C ALA A 795 -37.20 28.25 6.19
N GLU A 796 -37.00 29.22 5.29
CA GLU A 796 -36.48 28.96 3.95
C GLU A 796 -34.96 28.72 3.99
N ILE A 797 -34.21 29.68 4.52
CA ILE A 797 -32.76 29.58 4.74
C ILE A 797 -32.42 30.07 6.14
N GLU A 798 -31.50 29.37 6.80
CA GLU A 798 -30.95 29.77 8.10
C GLU A 798 -29.42 29.68 8.10
N ILE A 799 -28.76 30.74 8.56
CA ILE A 799 -27.33 30.76 8.89
C ILE A 799 -27.23 30.55 10.39
N GLY A 800 -26.58 29.48 10.82
CA GLY A 800 -26.48 29.12 12.24
C GLY A 800 -25.14 28.48 12.60
N PRO A 801 -24.90 28.21 13.89
CA PRO A 801 -23.72 27.46 14.31
C PRO A 801 -23.75 26.04 13.74
N GLY A 802 -22.57 25.52 13.36
CA GLY A 802 -22.45 24.15 12.89
C GLY A 802 -22.66 23.11 14.00
N GLY A 803 -23.15 21.93 13.62
CA GLY A 803 -23.13 20.75 14.48
C GLY A 803 -21.73 20.14 14.56
N GLY A 804 -21.34 19.64 15.73
CA GLY A 804 -20.13 18.86 15.88
C GLY A 804 -20.28 17.41 15.40
N GLY A 805 -19.16 16.78 15.09
CA GLY A 805 -19.04 15.34 14.82
C GLY A 805 -17.62 14.86 15.09
N LYS A 806 -17.33 13.58 14.83
CA LYS A 806 -16.04 12.96 15.16
C LYS A 806 -15.24 12.63 13.91
N ALA A 807 -14.08 13.26 13.76
CA ALA A 807 -13.19 13.01 12.62
C ALA A 807 -12.25 11.83 12.91
N ASP A 808 -12.23 10.86 11.99
CA ASP A 808 -11.22 9.79 11.97
C ASP A 808 -9.81 10.36 11.70
N PRO A 809 -8.73 9.64 12.09
CA PRO A 809 -8.72 8.41 12.88
C PRO A 809 -8.75 8.64 14.39
N THR A 810 -8.55 9.88 14.86
CA THR A 810 -8.39 10.19 16.30
C THR A 810 -9.70 10.41 17.04
N GLN A 811 -10.84 10.35 16.34
CA GLN A 811 -12.16 10.72 16.87
C GLN A 811 -12.20 12.18 17.37
N ALA A 812 -11.49 13.07 16.68
CA ALA A 812 -11.42 14.48 17.04
C ALA A 812 -12.80 15.14 16.92
N GLU A 813 -13.26 15.79 17.99
CA GLU A 813 -14.53 16.51 17.99
C GLU A 813 -14.34 17.87 17.33
N ILE A 814 -14.88 18.02 16.11
CA ILE A 814 -14.79 19.25 15.33
C ILE A 814 -16.17 19.64 14.77
N ALA A 815 -16.34 20.90 14.41
CA ALA A 815 -17.57 21.42 13.82
C ALA A 815 -17.25 22.51 12.79
N PRO A 816 -18.06 22.69 11.75
CA PRO A 816 -18.08 23.93 10.99
C PRO A 816 -18.36 25.10 11.94
N ALA A 817 -17.70 26.22 11.72
CA ALA A 817 -17.93 27.43 12.50
C ALA A 817 -19.35 27.98 12.27
N LEU A 818 -19.84 27.89 11.03
CA LEU A 818 -21.21 28.20 10.64
C LEU A 818 -21.71 27.19 9.61
N ILE A 819 -23.02 27.00 9.56
CA ILE A 819 -23.72 26.31 8.48
C ILE A 819 -24.76 27.23 7.86
N ILE A 820 -24.91 27.16 6.54
CA ILE A 820 -26.00 27.80 5.79
C ILE A 820 -26.87 26.68 5.29
N SER A 821 -28.09 26.60 5.80
CA SER A 821 -29.05 25.52 5.49
C SER A 821 -30.20 26.07 4.68
N MET A 822 -30.38 25.58 3.46
CA MET A 822 -31.58 25.81 2.65
C MET A 822 -32.52 24.62 2.82
N PHE A 823 -33.64 24.83 3.49
CA PHE A 823 -34.53 23.75 3.87
C PHE A 823 -35.51 23.43 2.75
N ASN A 824 -35.66 22.15 2.44
CA ASN A 824 -36.87 21.62 1.82
C ASN A 824 -37.92 21.28 2.89
N LEU A 825 -37.45 20.81 4.05
CA LEU A 825 -38.27 20.42 5.18
C LEU A 825 -37.62 20.94 6.47
N LYS A 826 -38.41 21.53 7.36
CA LYS A 826 -38.00 21.86 8.74
C LYS A 826 -39.23 21.93 9.63
N ARG A 827 -39.28 21.08 10.65
CA ARG A 827 -40.39 21.00 11.62
C ARG A 827 -39.88 20.71 13.03
N GLY A 828 -40.65 21.11 14.04
CA GLY A 828 -40.30 20.93 15.46
C GLY A 828 -40.43 19.50 15.99
N ARG A 829 -41.08 18.58 15.26
CA ARG A 829 -41.23 17.17 15.64
C ARG A 829 -40.94 16.25 14.46
N ALA A 830 -40.18 15.19 14.70
CA ALA A 830 -39.89 14.17 13.70
C ALA A 830 -41.14 13.38 13.31
N ALA A 831 -41.21 12.99 12.05
CA ALA A 831 -42.25 12.13 11.50
C ALA A 831 -41.62 10.88 10.87
N PRO A 832 -42.30 9.71 10.89
CA PRO A 832 -41.80 8.53 10.20
C PRO A 832 -41.55 8.82 8.71
N LEU A 833 -40.45 8.31 8.14
CA LEU A 833 -40.13 8.51 6.71
C LEU A 833 -41.27 8.02 5.80
N ASP A 834 -41.99 6.98 6.24
CA ASP A 834 -43.14 6.39 5.53
C ASP A 834 -44.41 7.24 5.55
N SER A 835 -44.45 8.32 6.32
CA SER A 835 -45.52 9.32 6.23
C SER A 835 -45.35 10.33 5.09
N PHE A 836 -44.19 10.33 4.42
CA PHE A 836 -43.92 11.23 3.30
C PHE A 836 -44.12 10.52 1.96
N ASP A 837 -44.75 11.21 1.00
CA ASP A 837 -44.92 10.71 -0.36
C ASP A 837 -43.56 10.46 -1.04
N ALA A 838 -43.33 9.21 -1.43
CA ALA A 838 -42.07 8.76 -1.99
C ALA A 838 -41.76 9.46 -3.33
N ALA A 839 -42.77 9.66 -4.17
CA ALA A 839 -42.59 10.30 -5.47
C ALA A 839 -42.22 11.78 -5.31
N THR A 840 -42.80 12.48 -4.34
CA THR A 840 -42.47 13.87 -4.03
C THR A 840 -41.04 14.00 -3.51
N LEU A 841 -40.64 13.16 -2.56
CA LEU A 841 -39.25 13.15 -2.04
C LEU A 841 -38.24 12.86 -3.15
N ALA A 842 -38.48 11.81 -3.95
CA ALA A 842 -37.54 11.38 -4.97
C ALA A 842 -37.51 12.31 -6.19
N ASN A 843 -38.66 12.80 -6.65
CA ASN A 843 -38.79 13.39 -7.99
C ASN A 843 -39.22 14.86 -7.99
N ARG A 844 -39.63 15.43 -6.85
CA ARG A 844 -40.11 16.83 -6.78
C ARG A 844 -39.40 17.67 -5.72
N THR A 845 -38.38 17.11 -5.07
CA THR A 845 -37.57 17.83 -4.09
C THR A 845 -36.29 18.34 -4.75
N TYR A 846 -36.06 19.64 -4.66
CA TYR A 846 -34.92 20.33 -5.26
C TYR A 846 -34.52 21.55 -4.43
N GLY A 847 -33.27 21.96 -4.53
CA GLY A 847 -32.72 23.18 -3.95
C GLY A 847 -31.26 23.33 -4.36
N GLY A 848 -30.57 24.35 -3.88
CA GLY A 848 -29.17 24.55 -4.23
C GLY A 848 -28.67 25.98 -4.13
N PHE A 849 -27.45 26.19 -4.59
CA PHE A 849 -26.78 27.49 -4.52
C PHE A 849 -25.92 27.72 -5.77
N VAL A 850 -25.73 28.98 -6.13
CA VAL A 850 -24.58 29.41 -6.92
C VAL A 850 -23.49 29.89 -5.96
N LEU A 851 -22.26 29.45 -6.18
CA LEU A 851 -21.07 29.93 -5.50
C LEU A 851 -20.22 30.74 -6.48
N GLU A 852 -19.69 31.87 -6.03
CA GLU A 852 -18.63 32.60 -6.72
C GLU A 852 -17.58 33.05 -5.70
N MET A 853 -16.33 32.64 -5.88
CA MET A 853 -15.20 33.07 -5.05
C MET A 853 -14.43 34.19 -5.75
N GLY A 854 -13.92 35.15 -4.98
CA GLY A 854 -13.06 36.21 -5.47
C GLY A 854 -12.03 36.59 -4.42
N ASP A 855 -11.06 37.42 -4.78
CA ASP A 855 -10.07 37.91 -3.82
C ASP A 855 -9.61 39.34 -4.13
N ALA A 856 -8.81 39.89 -3.21
CA ALA A 856 -8.28 41.24 -3.32
C ALA A 856 -7.40 41.46 -4.56
N GLU A 857 -6.77 40.42 -5.13
CA GLU A 857 -5.98 40.57 -6.36
C GLU A 857 -6.89 40.66 -7.59
N GLN A 858 -7.98 39.91 -7.60
CA GLN A 858 -8.96 39.93 -8.70
C GLN A 858 -9.87 41.17 -8.70
N HIS A 859 -10.31 41.65 -7.52
CA HIS A 859 -11.31 42.72 -7.41
C HIS A 859 -10.79 44.00 -6.75
N GLY A 860 -9.58 44.01 -6.18
CA GLY A 860 -9.03 45.14 -5.43
C GLY A 860 -9.59 45.28 -4.01
N SER A 861 -10.91 45.19 -3.83
CA SER A 861 -11.56 45.30 -2.51
C SER A 861 -12.83 44.43 -2.40
N PHE A 862 -13.29 44.24 -1.16
CA PHE A 862 -14.57 43.57 -0.91
C PHE A 862 -15.74 44.36 -1.50
N ASP A 863 -15.73 45.69 -1.41
CA ASP A 863 -16.81 46.53 -1.93
C ASP A 863 -16.91 46.42 -3.47
N ALA A 864 -15.77 46.34 -4.15
CA ALA A 864 -15.73 46.12 -5.59
C ALA A 864 -16.25 44.71 -5.98
N PHE A 865 -15.92 43.69 -5.19
CA PHE A 865 -16.50 42.36 -5.33
C PHE A 865 -18.01 42.35 -5.09
N ALA A 866 -18.48 42.97 -4.01
CA ALA A 866 -19.90 43.09 -3.70
C ALA A 866 -20.67 43.81 -4.82
N GLN A 867 -20.09 44.88 -5.36
CA GLN A 867 -20.66 45.61 -6.49
C GLN A 867 -20.70 44.77 -7.77
N HIS A 868 -19.63 44.01 -8.06
CA HIS A 868 -19.61 43.04 -9.17
C HIS A 868 -20.75 42.03 -9.02
N ILE A 869 -20.88 41.39 -7.85
CA ILE A 869 -21.97 40.44 -7.58
C ILE A 869 -23.33 41.12 -7.70
N LYS A 870 -23.48 42.38 -7.29
CA LYS A 870 -24.71 43.16 -7.43
C LYS A 870 -25.19 43.24 -8.88
N THR A 871 -24.27 43.45 -9.82
CA THR A 871 -24.56 43.51 -11.26
C THR A 871 -24.85 42.16 -11.92
N ASN A 872 -24.52 41.05 -11.25
CA ASN A 872 -24.77 39.71 -11.76
C ASN A 872 -26.27 39.39 -11.78
N THR A 873 -26.72 38.65 -12.80
CA THR A 873 -28.10 38.20 -12.95
C THR A 873 -28.20 36.69 -12.75
N LEU A 874 -29.13 36.24 -11.91
CA LEU A 874 -29.44 34.84 -11.67
C LEU A 874 -30.91 34.58 -12.00
N THR A 875 -31.16 33.72 -12.97
CA THR A 875 -32.49 33.21 -13.30
C THR A 875 -32.51 31.72 -13.02
N ALA A 876 -33.49 31.25 -12.24
CA ALA A 876 -33.67 29.84 -11.95
C ALA A 876 -35.16 29.51 -11.99
N VAL A 877 -35.55 28.55 -12.84
CA VAL A 877 -36.95 28.21 -13.10
C VAL A 877 -37.15 26.71 -13.02
N TRP A 878 -38.02 26.27 -12.11
CA TRP A 878 -38.49 24.89 -12.05
C TRP A 878 -39.53 24.64 -13.14
N LYS A 879 -39.32 23.57 -13.91
CA LYS A 879 -40.20 23.10 -14.99
C LYS A 879 -40.89 21.83 -14.53
N GLU A 880 -42.11 21.96 -14.04
CA GLU A 880 -42.87 20.87 -13.41
C GLU A 880 -43.14 19.70 -14.37
N ASP A 881 -43.45 19.99 -15.62
CA ASP A 881 -43.75 19.03 -16.69
C ASP A 881 -42.59 18.07 -16.98
N ARG A 882 -41.35 18.58 -16.88
CA ARG A 882 -40.11 17.82 -17.12
C ARG A 882 -39.35 17.45 -15.85
N ARG A 883 -39.75 17.99 -14.70
CA ARG A 883 -39.07 17.85 -13.39
C ARG A 883 -37.60 18.28 -13.46
N VAL A 884 -37.38 19.45 -14.05
CA VAL A 884 -36.04 20.02 -14.28
C VAL A 884 -35.96 21.44 -13.75
N MET A 885 -34.87 21.78 -13.08
CA MET A 885 -34.49 23.15 -12.75
C MET A 885 -33.56 23.70 -13.84
N GLU A 886 -33.99 24.73 -14.54
CA GLU A 886 -33.15 25.47 -15.50
C GLU A 886 -32.55 26.69 -14.79
N VAL A 887 -31.22 26.80 -14.80
CA VAL A 887 -30.47 27.89 -14.16
C VAL A 887 -29.62 28.61 -15.20
N ALA A 888 -29.70 29.94 -15.21
CA ALA A 888 -28.86 30.84 -15.98
C ALA A 888 -28.23 31.87 -15.04
N TYR A 889 -26.90 31.84 -14.93
CA TYR A 889 -26.12 32.76 -14.10
C TYR A 889 -25.17 33.57 -14.97
N ARG A 890 -25.36 34.89 -15.00
CA ARG A 890 -24.47 35.83 -15.68
C ARG A 890 -23.57 36.51 -14.66
N SER A 891 -22.27 36.38 -14.86
CA SER A 891 -21.25 37.04 -14.05
C SER A 891 -20.21 37.69 -14.97
N GLY A 892 -20.19 39.03 -14.98
CA GLY A 892 -19.48 39.80 -16.00
C GLY A 892 -19.98 39.46 -17.42
N SER A 893 -19.05 39.17 -18.33
CA SER A 893 -19.35 38.77 -19.70
C SER A 893 -19.82 37.33 -19.85
N ASP A 894 -19.60 36.48 -18.84
CA ASP A 894 -19.87 35.05 -18.93
C ASP A 894 -21.30 34.73 -18.53
N LEU A 895 -21.95 33.87 -19.32
CA LEU A 895 -23.24 33.26 -19.04
C LEU A 895 -23.05 31.74 -18.84
N MET A 896 -23.29 31.28 -17.62
CA MET A 896 -23.36 29.86 -17.26
C MET A 896 -24.81 29.40 -17.31
N GLU A 897 -25.12 28.40 -18.11
CA GLU A 897 -26.46 27.82 -18.20
C GLU A 897 -26.39 26.33 -17.90
N ALA A 898 -27.30 25.81 -17.08
CA ALA A 898 -27.42 24.37 -16.84
C ALA A 898 -28.86 23.97 -16.51
N ALA A 899 -29.19 22.73 -16.82
CA ALA A 899 -30.41 22.06 -16.34
C ALA A 899 -30.05 20.95 -15.36
N PHE A 900 -30.87 20.78 -14.33
CA PHE A 900 -30.75 19.71 -13.35
C PHE A 900 -32.08 18.96 -13.21
N GLY A 901 -32.08 17.67 -13.53
CA GLY A 901 -33.26 16.81 -13.40
C GLY A 901 -33.33 16.14 -12.04
N THR A 902 -34.54 15.81 -11.60
CA THR A 902 -34.76 14.94 -10.44
C THR A 902 -35.17 13.52 -10.82
N ASP A 903 -35.58 13.29 -12.07
CA ASP A 903 -36.13 12.03 -12.56
C ASP A 903 -35.04 11.11 -13.14
N PHE A 904 -34.29 10.47 -12.25
CA PHE A 904 -33.27 9.47 -12.57
C PHE A 904 -33.19 8.40 -11.48
N THR A 905 -32.62 7.24 -11.84
CA THR A 905 -32.55 6.08 -10.95
C THR A 905 -31.17 5.93 -10.31
N GLN A 906 -31.16 5.39 -9.10
CA GLN A 906 -29.95 5.00 -8.36
C GLN A 906 -29.92 3.46 -8.20
N PRO A 907 -28.74 2.83 -8.13
CA PRO A 907 -28.61 1.39 -7.94
C PRO A 907 -29.04 0.95 -6.53
N GLY A 908 -29.23 -0.36 -6.35
CA GLY A 908 -29.44 -0.96 -5.02
C GLY A 908 -28.17 -1.03 -4.17
N GLU A 909 -27.00 -1.13 -4.81
CA GLU A 909 -25.68 -1.21 -4.17
C GLU A 909 -24.92 0.14 -4.27
N HIS A 910 -24.13 0.49 -3.26
CA HIS A 910 -23.42 1.78 -3.16
C HIS A 910 -22.24 1.96 -4.14
N HIS A 911 -22.05 1.08 -5.12
CA HIS A 911 -20.90 1.17 -6.03
C HIS A 911 -20.92 2.41 -6.93
N PHE A 912 -22.13 2.82 -7.37
CA PHE A 912 -22.34 4.04 -8.14
C PHE A 912 -23.39 4.92 -7.47
N ILE A 913 -23.19 6.23 -7.48
CA ILE A 913 -24.16 7.17 -6.90
C ILE A 913 -25.43 7.30 -7.75
N ILE A 914 -25.34 7.04 -9.05
CA ILE A 914 -26.45 6.95 -10.01
C ILE A 914 -26.20 5.77 -10.95
N ASN A 915 -27.25 5.23 -11.58
CA ASN A 915 -27.07 4.19 -12.58
C ASN A 915 -26.30 4.74 -13.80
N PRO A 916 -25.27 4.03 -14.31
CA PRO A 916 -24.62 4.40 -15.57
C PRO A 916 -25.65 4.58 -16.71
N GLY A 917 -25.50 5.64 -17.49
CA GLY A 917 -26.46 6.06 -18.52
C GLY A 917 -27.56 7.01 -18.02
N GLN A 918 -27.65 7.30 -16.72
CA GLN A 918 -28.60 8.29 -16.18
C GLN A 918 -28.01 9.70 -15.98
N GLN A 919 -26.70 9.88 -16.17
CA GLN A 919 -26.00 11.15 -15.94
C GLN A 919 -26.55 12.31 -16.80
N GLU A 920 -26.99 12.03 -18.02
CA GLU A 920 -27.61 13.03 -18.91
C GLU A 920 -29.06 13.35 -18.53
N LYS A 921 -29.72 12.54 -17.68
CA LYS A 921 -31.00 12.95 -17.06
C LYS A 921 -30.77 13.80 -15.82
N ALA A 922 -29.72 13.50 -15.07
CA ALA A 922 -29.34 14.29 -13.90
C ALA A 922 -28.90 15.71 -14.31
N ILE A 923 -28.07 15.84 -15.36
CA ILE A 923 -27.65 17.13 -15.92
C ILE A 923 -27.89 17.14 -17.44
N PRO A 924 -29.11 17.49 -17.91
CA PRO A 924 -29.47 17.43 -19.33
C PRO A 924 -28.69 18.33 -20.26
N TYR A 925 -28.31 19.51 -19.79
CA TYR A 925 -27.40 20.37 -20.53
C TYR A 925 -26.61 21.26 -19.60
N ARG A 926 -25.48 21.73 -20.12
CA ARG A 926 -24.62 22.74 -19.51
C ARG A 926 -23.90 23.50 -20.61
N ARG A 927 -23.83 24.82 -20.47
CA ARG A 927 -23.25 25.73 -21.46
C ARG A 927 -22.48 26.85 -20.77
N LEU A 928 -21.39 27.26 -21.39
CA LEU A 928 -20.70 28.51 -21.10
C LEU A 928 -20.75 29.35 -22.37
N ASN A 929 -21.41 30.51 -22.32
CA ASN A 929 -21.57 31.40 -23.47
C ASN A 929 -22.12 30.67 -24.71
N GLY A 930 -23.11 29.78 -24.51
CA GLY A 930 -23.73 28.98 -25.56
C GLY A 930 -22.93 27.74 -26.02
N GLN A 931 -21.72 27.51 -25.50
CA GLN A 931 -20.84 26.40 -25.92
C GLN A 931 -20.76 25.30 -24.87
N TRP A 932 -20.39 24.09 -25.29
CA TRP A 932 -20.07 22.99 -24.37
C TRP A 932 -18.89 23.39 -23.46
N PRO A 933 -19.01 23.28 -22.11
CA PRO A 933 -18.03 23.86 -21.20
C PRO A 933 -16.84 22.94 -20.87
N TYR A 934 -16.82 21.71 -21.39
CA TYR A 934 -15.81 20.70 -21.06
C TYR A 934 -15.02 20.24 -22.29
N LEU A 935 -14.31 19.12 -22.16
CA LEU A 935 -13.37 18.65 -23.18
C LEU A 935 -14.10 18.17 -24.44
N ALA A 936 -13.44 18.35 -25.57
CA ALA A 936 -13.86 17.76 -26.84
C ALA A 936 -13.73 16.22 -26.79
N PRO A 937 -14.50 15.47 -27.61
CA PRO A 937 -14.38 14.02 -27.70
C PRO A 937 -12.92 13.56 -27.88
N GLY A 938 -12.57 12.50 -27.15
CA GLY A 938 -11.24 11.86 -27.14
C GLY A 938 -10.13 12.64 -26.43
N LEU A 939 -10.39 13.86 -25.93
CA LEU A 939 -9.56 14.50 -24.91
C LEU A 939 -10.11 14.16 -23.52
N GLU A 940 -9.25 13.64 -22.66
CA GLU A 940 -9.66 13.07 -21.37
C GLU A 940 -9.23 13.95 -20.20
N ARG A 941 -8.10 14.64 -20.35
CA ARG A 941 -7.60 15.59 -19.35
C ARG A 941 -6.99 16.79 -20.02
N ASP A 942 -7.34 17.96 -19.52
CA ASP A 942 -6.72 19.23 -19.85
C ASP A 942 -6.46 20.03 -18.58
N THR A 943 -5.21 20.45 -18.38
CA THR A 943 -4.83 21.35 -17.29
C THR A 943 -4.06 22.54 -17.84
N SER A 944 -3.69 23.50 -17.00
CA SER A 944 -2.84 24.63 -17.42
C SER A 944 -1.48 24.23 -18.00
N TRP A 945 -1.05 22.97 -17.87
CA TRP A 945 0.27 22.51 -18.32
C TRP A 945 0.33 21.06 -18.81
N ALA A 946 -0.77 20.30 -18.79
CA ALA A 946 -0.83 18.93 -19.24
C ALA A 946 -2.03 18.65 -20.15
N GLN A 947 -1.89 17.66 -21.03
CA GLN A 947 -2.98 17.08 -21.82
C GLN A 947 -2.84 15.56 -21.92
N GLN A 948 -3.98 14.86 -21.89
CA GLN A 948 -4.10 13.42 -22.12
C GLN A 948 -5.28 13.15 -23.05
N GLY A 949 -5.11 12.24 -24.01
CA GLY A 949 -6.22 11.79 -24.84
C GLY A 949 -5.82 10.76 -25.88
N THR A 950 -6.74 10.52 -26.80
CA THR A 950 -6.62 9.55 -27.90
C THR A 950 -6.83 10.18 -29.27
N ASN A 951 -6.76 11.51 -29.38
CA ASN A 951 -7.08 12.23 -30.62
C ASN A 951 -5.98 12.15 -31.70
N GLY A 952 -4.80 11.61 -31.38
CA GLY A 952 -3.64 11.61 -32.26
C GLY A 952 -2.88 12.94 -32.30
N GLN A 953 -3.40 13.99 -31.68
CA GLN A 953 -2.71 15.27 -31.52
C GLN A 953 -3.08 15.92 -30.19
N LEU A 954 -2.08 16.27 -29.39
CA LEU A 954 -2.21 17.01 -28.13
C LEU A 954 -1.39 18.30 -28.23
N GLU A 955 -1.93 19.40 -27.71
CA GLU A 955 -1.32 20.73 -27.77
C GLU A 955 -1.39 21.44 -26.42
N LYS A 956 -0.23 21.84 -25.90
CA LYS A 956 -0.17 22.58 -24.63
C LYS A 956 0.99 23.55 -24.60
N ASN A 957 0.70 24.82 -24.28
CA ASN A 957 1.70 25.90 -24.12
C ASN A 957 2.67 26.03 -25.32
N GLY A 958 2.19 25.76 -26.53
CA GLY A 958 2.99 25.80 -27.77
C GLY A 958 3.84 24.54 -28.04
N ALA A 959 3.68 23.50 -27.23
CA ALA A 959 4.16 22.16 -27.53
C ALA A 959 3.07 21.35 -28.24
N VAL A 960 3.46 20.53 -29.21
CA VAL A 960 2.56 19.66 -29.96
C VAL A 960 3.11 18.24 -29.93
N LEU A 961 2.29 17.28 -29.50
CA LEU A 961 2.57 15.86 -29.56
C LEU A 961 1.63 15.23 -30.58
N VAL A 962 2.18 14.66 -31.65
CA VAL A 962 1.45 13.96 -32.71
C VAL A 962 1.72 12.46 -32.61
N THR A 963 0.65 11.68 -32.58
CA THR A 963 0.63 10.22 -32.49
C THR A 963 -0.48 9.62 -33.36
N GLU A 964 -0.70 8.30 -33.28
CA GLU A 964 -1.79 7.65 -34.02
C GLU A 964 -3.15 7.91 -33.33
N PRO A 965 -4.20 8.35 -34.06
CA PRO A 965 -5.55 8.45 -33.51
C PRO A 965 -6.06 7.12 -32.93
N GLY A 966 -6.78 7.18 -31.82
CA GLY A 966 -7.27 6.02 -31.06
C GLY A 966 -6.23 5.41 -30.10
N LYS A 967 -4.97 5.85 -30.15
CA LYS A 967 -3.92 5.44 -29.19
C LYS A 967 -3.74 6.48 -28.09
N LYS A 968 -3.44 6.02 -26.87
CA LYS A 968 -3.24 6.91 -25.73
C LYS A 968 -1.97 7.74 -25.93
N ALA A 969 -2.06 9.02 -25.67
CA ALA A 969 -0.94 9.95 -25.62
C ALA A 969 -1.04 10.84 -24.37
N TYR A 970 0.10 11.34 -23.91
CA TYR A 970 0.18 12.24 -22.78
C TYR A 970 1.28 13.28 -23.01
N LEU A 971 0.99 14.54 -22.73
CA LEU A 971 1.86 15.69 -22.97
C LEU A 971 1.92 16.56 -21.73
N LEU A 972 3.13 16.89 -21.31
CA LEU A 972 3.42 17.94 -20.31
C LEU A 972 4.18 19.07 -20.98
N SER A 973 3.82 20.31 -20.66
CA SER A 973 4.46 21.51 -21.20
C SER A 973 4.44 22.62 -20.17
N ASP A 974 5.59 22.86 -19.53
CA ASP A 974 5.74 23.85 -18.48
C ASP A 974 5.73 25.29 -19.07
N PRO A 975 4.73 26.12 -18.74
CA PRO A 975 4.66 27.50 -19.24
C PRO A 975 5.80 28.39 -18.74
N LEU A 976 6.49 28.04 -17.65
CA LEU A 976 7.54 28.86 -17.06
C LEU A 976 8.91 28.59 -17.69
N SER A 977 9.36 27.33 -17.70
CA SER A 977 10.67 26.96 -18.24
C SER A 977 10.69 26.69 -19.73
N GLY A 978 9.53 26.41 -20.34
CA GLY A 978 9.40 25.90 -21.71
C GLY A 978 9.78 24.42 -21.86
N THR A 979 10.01 23.71 -20.74
CA THR A 979 10.30 22.27 -20.76
C THR A 979 9.07 21.49 -21.21
N VAL A 980 9.29 20.50 -22.09
CA VAL A 980 8.22 19.65 -22.62
C VAL A 980 8.52 18.19 -22.37
N VAL A 981 7.48 17.39 -22.12
CA VAL A 981 7.59 15.94 -22.03
C VAL A 981 6.46 15.29 -22.81
N GLY A 982 6.81 14.52 -23.84
CA GLY A 982 5.86 13.69 -24.59
C GLY A 982 5.99 12.23 -24.20
N TYR A 983 4.86 11.53 -24.11
CA TYR A 983 4.80 10.13 -23.73
C TYR A 983 4.07 9.29 -24.76
N ASN A 984 4.60 8.10 -25.04
CA ASN A 984 3.76 6.93 -25.31
C ASN A 984 3.57 6.21 -23.97
N PRO A 985 2.45 6.46 -23.25
CA PRO A 985 2.29 5.99 -21.88
C PRO A 985 1.95 4.51 -21.76
N LEU A 986 1.58 3.85 -22.87
CA LEU A 986 1.24 2.44 -22.92
C LEU A 986 2.25 1.71 -23.82
N PRO A 987 2.50 0.41 -23.64
CA PRO A 987 3.46 -0.33 -24.47
C PRO A 987 2.94 -0.63 -25.90
N ASP A 988 1.83 0.00 -26.31
CA ASP A 988 1.22 -0.19 -27.61
C ASP A 988 2.04 0.54 -28.69
N PRO A 989 2.52 -0.15 -29.75
CA PRO A 989 3.36 0.48 -30.77
C PRO A 989 2.61 1.59 -31.52
N GLN A 990 3.20 2.79 -31.59
CA GLN A 990 2.63 3.92 -32.33
C GLN A 990 3.69 4.86 -32.89
N ALA A 991 3.33 5.61 -33.93
CA ALA A 991 4.13 6.74 -34.41
C ALA A 991 4.26 7.84 -33.33
N PHE A 992 5.37 8.58 -33.34
CA PHE A 992 5.66 9.61 -32.35
C PHE A 992 6.41 10.81 -32.94
N ALA A 993 5.85 12.00 -32.77
CA ALA A 993 6.52 13.27 -33.03
C ALA A 993 6.18 14.31 -31.96
N LEU A 994 7.18 14.98 -31.41
CA LEU A 994 7.05 16.03 -30.40
C LEU A 994 7.71 17.31 -30.91
N SER A 995 7.01 18.43 -30.88
CA SER A 995 7.58 19.75 -31.16
C SER A 995 7.30 20.73 -30.04
N ALA A 996 8.13 21.77 -29.96
CA ALA A 996 8.01 22.83 -28.97
C ALA A 996 8.37 24.20 -29.55
N ARG A 997 8.09 25.26 -28.79
CA ARG A 997 8.50 26.62 -29.14
C ARG A 997 10.02 26.71 -29.35
N GLY A 998 10.44 27.61 -30.24
CA GLY A 998 11.86 27.82 -30.56
C GLY A 998 12.42 26.85 -31.60
N GLY A 999 11.55 26.16 -32.37
CA GLY A 999 11.93 25.36 -33.53
C GLY A 999 12.20 23.89 -33.24
N PHE A 1000 12.31 23.49 -31.96
CA PHE A 1000 12.56 22.09 -31.58
C PHE A 1000 11.50 21.14 -32.16
N ALA A 1001 11.95 20.10 -32.85
CA ALA A 1001 11.13 18.96 -33.23
C ALA A 1001 11.92 17.65 -33.05
N LEU A 1002 11.26 16.64 -32.51
CA LEU A 1002 11.74 15.28 -32.31
C LEU A 1002 10.80 14.32 -33.02
N ARG A 1003 11.31 13.49 -33.92
CA ARG A 1003 10.51 12.51 -34.67
C ARG A 1003 11.18 11.14 -34.66
N ALA A 1004 10.43 10.10 -34.28
CA ALA A 1004 10.89 8.73 -34.42
C ALA A 1004 10.91 8.30 -35.90
N ASP A 1005 11.93 7.53 -36.31
CA ASP A 1005 12.03 6.95 -37.66
C ASP A 1005 11.16 5.68 -37.87
N GLY A 1006 10.52 5.21 -36.80
CA GLY A 1006 9.59 4.08 -36.79
C GLY A 1006 8.59 4.20 -35.64
N LYS A 1007 7.95 3.08 -35.27
CA LYS A 1007 7.06 3.03 -34.10
C LYS A 1007 7.85 2.99 -32.80
N VAL A 1008 7.29 3.55 -31.74
CA VAL A 1008 7.87 3.48 -30.39
C VAL A 1008 7.03 2.58 -29.50
N GLY A 1009 7.68 1.84 -28.60
CA GLY A 1009 7.03 1.15 -27.49
C GLY A 1009 6.75 2.13 -26.35
N LEU A 1010 6.97 1.71 -25.11
CA LEU A 1010 6.79 2.59 -23.96
C LEU A 1010 7.85 3.72 -24.00
N LEU A 1011 7.41 4.98 -24.02
CA LEU A 1011 8.31 6.11 -24.25
C LEU A 1011 8.01 7.29 -23.32
N ARG A 1012 9.09 7.89 -22.81
CA ARG A 1012 9.14 9.21 -22.19
C ARG A 1012 10.24 10.03 -22.85
N ALA A 1013 9.88 11.12 -23.54
CA ALA A 1013 10.83 12.02 -24.18
C ALA A 1013 10.69 13.43 -23.60
N GLU A 1014 11.75 13.93 -22.95
CA GLU A 1014 11.80 15.23 -22.28
C GLU A 1014 12.83 16.13 -22.95
N TYR A 1015 12.43 17.36 -23.29
CA TYR A 1015 13.32 18.39 -23.82
C TYR A 1015 13.32 19.63 -22.92
N ARG A 1016 14.51 20.05 -22.51
CA ARG A 1016 14.73 21.22 -21.65
C ARG A 1016 15.45 22.31 -22.45
N PRO A 1017 14.74 23.34 -22.93
CA PRO A 1017 15.34 24.34 -23.82
C PRO A 1017 16.44 25.15 -23.14
N ARG A 1018 16.28 25.51 -21.86
CA ARG A 1018 17.25 26.35 -21.13
C ARG A 1018 18.61 25.68 -20.91
N THR A 1019 18.63 24.36 -20.76
CA THR A 1019 19.87 23.58 -20.57
C THR A 1019 20.28 22.83 -21.84
N HIS A 1020 19.50 22.94 -22.92
CA HIS A 1020 19.73 22.25 -24.18
C HIS A 1020 19.90 20.72 -24.02
N GLU A 1021 19.09 20.13 -23.13
CA GLU A 1021 19.11 18.70 -22.79
C GLU A 1021 17.91 17.96 -23.40
N LEU A 1022 18.18 16.77 -23.95
CA LEU A 1022 17.18 15.84 -24.47
C LEU A 1022 17.32 14.51 -23.72
N LEU A 1023 16.29 14.12 -22.97
CA LEU A 1023 16.26 12.88 -22.20
C LEU A 1023 15.20 11.95 -22.79
N ILE A 1024 15.63 10.80 -23.28
CA ILE A 1024 14.76 9.77 -23.86
C ILE A 1024 14.85 8.53 -22.98
N THR A 1025 13.71 8.02 -22.52
CA THR A 1025 13.62 6.70 -21.91
C THR A 1025 12.63 5.89 -22.73
N HIS A 1026 13.13 4.85 -23.39
CA HIS A 1026 12.38 4.03 -24.32
C HIS A 1026 12.63 2.56 -23.97
N ALA A 1027 11.55 1.82 -23.75
CA ALA A 1027 11.61 0.41 -23.41
C ALA A 1027 10.59 -0.39 -24.22
N LEU A 1028 11.02 -1.57 -24.67
CA LEU A 1028 10.20 -2.53 -25.38
C LEU A 1028 9.81 -3.67 -24.45
N LYS A 1029 8.64 -4.25 -24.67
CA LYS A 1029 8.23 -5.49 -24.00
C LYS A 1029 9.11 -6.66 -24.48
N PRO A 1030 9.24 -7.75 -23.68
CA PRO A 1030 10.04 -8.91 -24.07
C PRO A 1030 9.62 -9.56 -25.41
N ASP A 1031 8.35 -9.45 -25.78
CA ASP A 1031 7.77 -9.97 -27.03
C ASP A 1031 7.91 -9.00 -28.23
N GLN A 1032 8.40 -7.78 -28.00
CA GLN A 1032 8.59 -6.75 -29.04
C GLN A 1032 10.02 -6.79 -29.57
N LYS A 1033 10.18 -7.13 -30.87
CA LYS A 1033 11.49 -7.19 -31.52
C LYS A 1033 11.97 -5.80 -31.91
N ALA A 1034 13.18 -5.42 -31.51
CA ALA A 1034 13.72 -4.08 -31.75
C ALA A 1034 13.80 -3.66 -33.23
N GLU A 1035 13.88 -4.63 -34.15
CA GLU A 1035 13.92 -4.39 -35.60
C GLU A 1035 12.64 -3.78 -36.17
N ASP A 1036 11.50 -3.97 -35.50
CA ASP A 1036 10.17 -3.46 -35.86
C ASP A 1036 9.88 -2.06 -35.28
N PHE A 1037 10.81 -1.51 -34.50
CA PHE A 1037 10.65 -0.25 -33.78
C PHE A 1037 11.67 0.79 -34.23
N ALA A 1038 11.47 2.03 -33.78
CA ALA A 1038 12.34 3.16 -34.06
C ALA A 1038 13.78 2.82 -33.68
N ARG A 1039 14.70 3.07 -34.60
CA ARG A 1039 16.15 2.91 -34.41
C ARG A 1039 16.78 4.23 -34.01
N THR A 1040 16.23 5.33 -34.53
CA THR A 1040 16.70 6.67 -34.25
C THR A 1040 15.55 7.66 -34.05
N PHE A 1041 15.85 8.71 -33.31
CA PHE A 1041 15.07 9.92 -33.28
C PHE A 1041 15.80 11.02 -34.05
N THR A 1042 15.09 11.65 -34.99
CA THR A 1042 15.56 12.85 -35.67
C THR A 1042 15.16 14.08 -34.87
N VAL A 1043 16.14 14.89 -34.49
CA VAL A 1043 15.99 16.19 -33.84
C VAL A 1043 16.25 17.29 -34.86
N SER A 1044 15.35 18.26 -35.01
CA SER A 1044 15.52 19.39 -35.93
C SER A 1044 15.14 20.72 -35.29
N GLY A 1045 15.51 21.80 -35.98
CA GLY A 1045 15.23 23.19 -35.59
C GLY A 1045 16.04 23.73 -34.40
N LEU A 1046 17.05 22.98 -33.94
CA LEU A 1046 18.05 23.46 -32.99
C LEU A 1046 19.29 23.97 -33.74
N ALA A 1047 19.87 25.08 -33.28
CA ALA A 1047 21.09 25.65 -33.86
C ALA A 1047 22.36 24.84 -33.56
N ALA A 1048 22.32 23.99 -32.53
CA ALA A 1048 23.42 23.13 -32.11
C ALA A 1048 22.89 21.76 -31.69
N ALA A 1049 23.78 20.79 -31.50
CA ALA A 1049 23.42 19.45 -31.04
C ALA A 1049 22.93 19.50 -29.58
N PRO A 1050 21.81 18.82 -29.24
CA PRO A 1050 21.36 18.71 -27.85
C PRO A 1050 22.27 17.78 -27.04
N ARG A 1051 22.37 18.01 -25.73
CA ARG A 1051 22.97 17.06 -24.79
C ARG A 1051 21.99 15.91 -24.57
N ALA A 1052 22.18 14.84 -25.33
CA ALA A 1052 21.25 13.71 -25.36
C ALA A 1052 21.62 12.62 -24.33
N THR A 1053 20.60 12.12 -23.63
CA THR A 1053 20.70 10.95 -22.75
C THR A 1053 19.59 9.97 -23.12
N VAL A 1054 19.96 8.72 -23.40
CA VAL A 1054 19.02 7.63 -23.72
C VAL A 1054 19.13 6.57 -22.65
N ASN A 1055 18.01 6.22 -22.01
CA ASN A 1055 17.95 5.19 -20.96
C ASN A 1055 18.97 5.41 -19.83
N GLY A 1056 19.21 6.69 -19.47
CA GLY A 1056 20.16 7.10 -18.44
C GLY A 1056 21.63 7.14 -18.88
N ARG A 1057 21.94 6.88 -20.14
CA ARG A 1057 23.30 6.91 -20.69
C ARG A 1057 23.48 8.11 -21.64
N PRO A 1058 24.55 8.92 -21.48
CA PRO A 1058 24.87 9.96 -22.45
C PRO A 1058 25.11 9.34 -23.83
N VAL A 1059 24.57 9.98 -24.88
CA VAL A 1059 24.77 9.56 -26.27
C VAL A 1059 25.13 10.76 -27.15
N GLU A 1060 25.90 10.52 -28.19
CA GLU A 1060 26.26 11.56 -29.16
C GLU A 1060 25.10 11.80 -30.13
N ALA A 1061 24.65 13.05 -30.23
CA ALA A 1061 23.69 13.48 -31.25
C ALA A 1061 24.44 13.76 -32.56
N ARG A 1062 24.36 12.84 -33.52
CA ARG A 1062 25.14 12.89 -34.77
C ARG A 1062 24.48 13.81 -35.78
N HIS A 1063 25.26 14.65 -36.46
CA HIS A 1063 24.74 15.52 -37.50
C HIS A 1063 24.20 14.70 -38.69
N ALA A 1064 22.99 14.99 -39.13
CA ALA A 1064 22.33 14.31 -40.25
C ALA A 1064 21.45 15.31 -41.02
N GLY A 1065 21.90 15.72 -42.21
CA GLY A 1065 21.21 16.76 -43.00
C GLY A 1065 21.14 18.09 -42.24
N ASN A 1066 19.92 18.63 -42.07
CA ASN A 1066 19.65 19.88 -41.33
C ASN A 1066 19.27 19.64 -39.85
N GLY A 1067 19.65 18.50 -39.28
CA GLY A 1067 19.31 18.12 -37.91
C GLY A 1067 20.30 17.14 -37.29
N PHE A 1068 19.86 16.48 -36.22
CA PHE A 1068 20.66 15.52 -35.46
C PHE A 1068 19.93 14.20 -35.32
N GLN A 1069 20.67 13.09 -35.35
CA GLN A 1069 20.17 11.76 -35.05
C GLN A 1069 20.62 11.32 -33.67
N VAL A 1070 19.67 10.81 -32.88
CA VAL A 1070 19.89 10.23 -31.55
C VAL A 1070 19.43 8.77 -31.59
N PRO A 1071 20.21 7.79 -31.11
CA PRO A 1071 19.76 6.40 -31.04
C PRO A 1071 18.52 6.25 -30.16
N ALA A 1072 17.66 5.29 -30.49
CA ALA A 1072 16.39 5.09 -29.78
C ALA A 1072 16.46 4.11 -28.60
N LEU A 1073 17.52 3.30 -28.48
CA LEU A 1073 17.68 2.27 -27.44
C LEU A 1073 19.08 2.25 -26.84
#